data_AF-A0A1E5W410-F1
#
_entry.id   AF-A0A1E5W410-F1
#
_cell.length_a   1.000
_cell.length_b   1.000
_cell.length_c   1.000
_cell.angle_alpha   90.00
_cell.angle_beta   90.00
_cell.angle_gamma   90.00
#
_symmetry.space_group_name_H-M   'P 1'
#
loop_
_entity.id
_entity.type
_entity.pdbx_description
1 polymer ?
#
loop_
_entity_poly.entity_id
_entity_poly.type
_entity_poly.pdbx_seq_one_letter_code
_entity_poly.pdbx_strand_id
1 'polypeptide(L)'
;MAFWRRPPSFLLLGALLLSQLAAGLAGTGPGNMAVYWGRHKDEGTLREACDAGYNTVLISFLTAFGHGTYTLDLSGHPLAGVGDDIKHCQSKGVLVLLSIGGKGGEYWLPSSQSAADVADYLWNAFLAGSRAGVARPFGDARVDGVDFFIDQGATEHYDELARRLYGYNKHYRGGGITLTATPRCTYPDQRLQGALATGLFNRIHVRMYGEEQQCYWGEFSSWDKWAAAYPRSSVFVGVVASPEADPNAYMFQKDLYYGILQFAEKVPNYGGIMIWDSSCPSSLHWELSLCLVPVDMAITVRRSTVVRPAQEAPRRGLWLSNLDLVAPRVHLPSVRFYRRRRGPDDDGGAPAPGEGFFDGERMRRALAEALVPFYPMAGRLRRRDEDGRLEIDCNGQGVLFVEADAPDAAVDDYGDFAPRMEFKRLVPAVEDTGDISAFPLLVLQVTHFKCGGVCLGVGTQHYVSDGLSTAHFMNSWSALCRGAQISSTPFTDRTLLRARDPPTPRFHHAEYHPAPAALLSSTTPPQLLSSSEPTTRPPATTAVGIFKLTRADLARLRSQLPVAGDGHSARRRLTTFAVVAAHVWRCACLARGLPPEQPTMLLSAVSGRRRLRPPLPDGYFGNVVFTAAPLADVGTVTGGLAGAAAVVQAAVDRMDDGYCRSALDYLELLQQPDLSSLARGASTFHAVNLGLTSWVQLPIHDSDFGWGRPVFMGPGGLAHEGLAFVLPSANGDGSLDVVISLRDEHMEKFRKLIFEGRTECITTCSSKMLIKPEVARSTNHAPLPSSSHKYTCSSPSSRSQQAPPPHTTMAFRQPPCSRLVALVLLLSLLAVGSLAAGPGNIAVFWGRNKDEGTLREACDTGTYNTVLISFLTGFGGGYGGAYTLDLSGHPLAGVGDDIKHCQSKGILVLLSIGGPAGGATSYSLPSPQSAKDLADYLWDAYLGGSRPGVARPFGDAAVDGVDFYVDQGGAAGHYDELARRLYDHNKDYRGRLGVTLTATVRCAYPDSNVTAALATGLFARIHVRLYGDLKCTWADREAWEKWAAAYPGSSVFVGVVASPEADQDAYMFQKDLYYNVLQFAEKVPNYGGLMIWDRYYDKLNHYISSS
;
A
#
# COMPACT_ATOMS: atom_id res chain seq x y z
N MET A 1 -11.98 39.50 -68.18
CA MET A 1 -12.31 40.82 -67.61
C MET A 1 -12.27 40.72 -66.09
N ALA A 2 -11.59 41.69 -65.47
CA ALA A 2 -11.82 42.26 -64.16
C ALA A 2 -11.85 41.40 -62.86
N PHE A 3 -10.86 41.73 -62.02
CA PHE A 3 -11.00 42.19 -60.62
C PHE A 3 -11.20 41.21 -59.44
N TRP A 4 -10.12 41.16 -58.62
CA TRP A 4 -10.07 41.31 -57.14
C TRP A 4 -10.63 40.16 -56.28
N ARG A 5 -10.08 39.79 -55.11
CA ARG A 5 -8.89 40.12 -54.31
C ARG A 5 -8.72 38.94 -53.31
N ARG A 6 -7.47 38.64 -52.93
CA ARG A 6 -7.02 37.67 -51.89
C ARG A 6 -7.64 38.01 -50.49
N PRO A 7 -7.49 37.21 -49.39
CA PRO A 7 -6.40 36.25 -49.12
C PRO A 7 -6.80 35.03 -48.21
N PRO A 8 -5.94 34.38 -47.38
CA PRO A 8 -5.69 32.94 -47.46
C PRO A 8 -5.76 32.25 -46.07
N SER A 9 -6.88 31.63 -45.70
CA SER A 9 -7.13 31.31 -44.27
C SER A 9 -6.93 29.86 -43.84
N PHE A 10 -6.67 28.90 -44.72
CA PHE A 10 -6.83 27.48 -44.36
C PHE A 10 -5.55 26.67 -44.14
N LEU A 11 -4.37 27.17 -44.55
CA LEU A 11 -3.10 26.45 -44.35
C LEU A 11 -2.25 27.00 -43.19
N LEU A 12 -2.57 28.19 -42.67
CA LEU A 12 -1.95 28.73 -41.45
C LEU A 12 -2.65 28.27 -40.16
N LEU A 13 -3.95 27.93 -40.19
CA LEU A 13 -4.65 27.42 -39.01
C LEU A 13 -4.22 26.01 -38.61
N GLY A 14 -3.91 25.13 -39.57
CA GLY A 14 -3.41 23.78 -39.28
C GLY A 14 -2.02 23.79 -38.63
N ALA A 15 -1.15 24.71 -39.06
CA ALA A 15 0.20 24.86 -38.51
C ALA A 15 0.21 25.64 -37.17
N LEU A 16 -0.68 26.62 -36.98
CA LEU A 16 -0.81 27.33 -35.69
C LEU A 16 -1.46 26.48 -34.60
N LEU A 17 -2.44 25.62 -34.93
CA LEU A 17 -3.01 24.68 -33.96
C LEU A 17 -2.00 23.61 -33.52
N LEU A 18 -1.13 23.15 -34.43
CA LEU A 18 -0.04 22.24 -34.08
C LEU A 18 1.10 22.93 -33.30
N SER A 19 1.37 24.23 -33.51
CA SER A 19 2.30 24.99 -32.67
C SER A 19 1.73 25.40 -31.30
N GLN A 20 0.41 25.56 -31.18
CA GLN A 20 -0.26 25.82 -29.89
C GLN A 20 -0.50 24.55 -29.07
N LEU A 21 -0.62 23.38 -29.72
CA LEU A 21 -0.58 22.08 -29.05
C LEU A 21 0.85 21.69 -28.63
N ALA A 22 1.88 22.12 -29.35
CA ALA A 22 3.29 21.87 -28.96
C ALA A 22 3.81 22.83 -27.87
N ALA A 23 3.19 23.99 -27.65
CA ALA A 23 3.56 24.91 -26.56
C ALA A 23 2.75 24.68 -25.26
N GLY A 24 1.66 23.91 -25.32
CA GLY A 24 0.84 23.54 -24.15
C GLY A 24 1.15 22.15 -23.57
N LEU A 25 2.14 21.43 -24.11
CA LEU A 25 2.52 20.07 -23.69
C LEU A 25 3.99 19.95 -23.25
N ALA A 26 4.69 21.06 -23.08
CA ALA A 26 5.96 21.08 -22.36
C ALA A 26 5.67 21.36 -20.87
N GLY A 27 5.39 20.32 -20.09
CA GLY A 27 5.40 20.46 -18.63
C GLY A 27 4.51 19.53 -17.79
N THR A 28 3.78 18.59 -18.36
CA THR A 28 2.96 17.64 -17.59
C THR A 28 3.56 16.24 -17.69
N GLY A 29 4.65 16.03 -16.96
CA GLY A 29 5.22 14.72 -16.63
C GLY A 29 5.61 14.74 -15.15
N PRO A 30 5.70 13.57 -14.48
CA PRO A 30 5.97 13.44 -13.04
C PRO A 30 7.43 13.77 -12.66
N GLY A 31 7.94 14.95 -13.02
CA GLY A 31 9.34 15.35 -12.84
C GLY A 31 9.58 16.84 -12.60
N ASN A 32 8.55 17.62 -12.25
CA ASN A 32 8.74 19.05 -11.97
C ASN A 32 9.00 19.33 -10.49
N MET A 33 10.24 19.60 -10.14
CA MET A 33 10.65 19.84 -8.75
C MET A 33 11.28 21.22 -8.57
N ALA A 34 10.78 21.96 -7.58
CA ALA A 34 11.35 23.20 -7.10
C ALA A 34 11.99 23.00 -5.71
N VAL A 35 13.05 23.74 -5.40
CA VAL A 35 13.71 23.67 -4.08
C VAL A 35 14.13 25.04 -3.58
N TYR A 36 14.06 25.26 -2.26
CA TYR A 36 14.68 26.40 -1.60
C TYR A 36 16.16 26.14 -1.30
N TRP A 37 17.03 27.07 -1.69
CA TRP A 37 18.47 27.07 -1.39
C TRP A 37 18.86 28.37 -0.69
N GLY A 38 19.81 28.33 0.25
CA GLY A 38 20.25 29.47 1.06
C GLY A 38 19.56 29.54 2.43
N ARG A 39 19.00 28.42 2.93
CA ARG A 39 18.31 28.30 4.23
C ARG A 39 19.19 27.73 5.33
N HIS A 40 20.24 26.99 4.97
CA HIS A 40 21.11 26.33 5.93
C HIS A 40 22.54 26.22 5.38
N LYS A 41 23.54 26.63 6.16
CA LYS A 41 24.96 26.61 5.74
C LYS A 41 25.48 25.23 5.25
N ASP A 42 24.81 24.16 5.65
CA ASP A 42 25.22 22.76 5.40
C ASP A 42 24.50 22.12 4.20
N GLU A 43 23.70 22.89 3.45
CA GLU A 43 22.89 22.41 2.31
C GLU A 43 23.65 22.27 0.97
N GLY A 44 24.97 22.50 0.99
CA GLY A 44 25.83 22.47 -0.21
C GLY A 44 25.76 23.74 -1.06
N THR A 45 26.45 23.72 -2.19
CA THR A 45 26.54 24.86 -3.13
C THR A 45 25.29 24.95 -4.02
N LEU A 46 24.99 26.16 -4.54
CA LEU A 46 23.89 26.36 -5.49
C LEU A 46 24.05 25.48 -6.73
N ARG A 47 25.30 25.29 -7.18
CA ARG A 47 25.65 24.37 -8.27
C ARG A 47 25.23 22.93 -7.98
N GLU A 48 25.53 22.41 -6.79
CA GLU A 48 25.15 21.05 -6.39
C GLU A 48 23.63 20.89 -6.36
N ALA A 49 22.90 21.89 -5.85
CA ALA A 49 21.44 21.90 -5.93
C ALA A 49 20.96 21.79 -7.39
N CYS A 50 21.47 22.62 -8.29
CA CYS A 50 21.08 22.56 -9.71
C CYS A 50 21.49 21.27 -10.43
N ASP A 51 22.51 20.58 -9.92
CA ASP A 51 22.95 19.28 -10.45
C ASP A 51 22.12 18.10 -9.92
N ALA A 52 21.30 18.31 -8.88
CA ALA A 52 20.48 17.29 -8.23
C ALA A 52 19.14 16.99 -8.92
N GLY A 53 18.88 17.57 -10.10
CA GLY A 53 17.70 17.27 -10.92
C GLY A 53 16.48 18.18 -10.70
N TYR A 54 16.60 19.25 -9.91
CA TYR A 54 15.57 20.27 -9.78
C TYR A 54 15.45 21.11 -11.04
N ASN A 55 14.23 21.49 -11.43
CA ASN A 55 14.00 22.38 -12.56
C ASN A 55 13.82 23.84 -12.13
N THR A 56 13.70 24.11 -10.83
CA THR A 56 13.55 25.45 -10.27
C THR A 56 14.26 25.53 -8.93
N VAL A 57 15.01 26.60 -8.72
CA VAL A 57 15.69 26.88 -7.45
C VAL A 57 15.30 28.27 -6.97
N LEU A 58 14.85 28.35 -5.73
CA LEU A 58 14.47 29.58 -5.03
C LEU A 58 15.59 29.96 -4.06
N ILE A 59 16.29 31.05 -4.33
CA ILE A 59 17.35 31.59 -3.47
C ILE A 59 16.67 32.39 -2.34
N SER A 60 16.75 31.88 -1.12
CA SER A 60 16.31 32.56 0.11
C SER A 60 17.39 33.52 0.59
N PHE A 61 17.08 34.62 1.26
CA PHE A 61 15.90 35.47 1.10
C PHE A 61 16.41 36.91 1.07
N LEU A 62 15.72 37.80 0.36
CA LEU A 62 15.79 39.23 0.65
C LEU A 62 14.91 39.52 1.87
N THR A 63 15.51 39.54 3.07
CA THR A 63 14.82 39.58 4.36
C THR A 63 14.54 40.98 4.88
N ALA A 64 15.11 42.03 4.30
CA ALA A 64 14.74 43.41 4.60
C ALA A 64 14.52 44.20 3.31
N PHE A 65 13.37 44.89 3.19
CA PHE A 65 13.03 45.78 2.07
C PHE A 65 11.86 46.71 2.42
N GLY A 66 11.70 47.82 1.68
CA GLY A 66 10.56 48.75 1.82
C GLY A 66 10.84 50.03 2.62
N HIS A 67 12.00 50.12 3.30
CA HIS A 67 12.40 51.30 4.10
C HIS A 67 13.75 51.90 3.68
N GLY A 68 14.19 51.62 2.44
CA GLY A 68 15.48 52.08 1.93
C GLY A 68 16.68 51.22 2.37
N THR A 69 16.46 50.19 3.17
CA THR A 69 17.44 49.13 3.49
C THR A 69 17.11 47.84 2.74
N TYR A 70 18.15 47.13 2.32
CA TYR A 70 18.03 45.86 1.58
C TYR A 70 19.03 44.85 2.11
N THR A 71 18.55 43.72 2.64
CA THR A 71 19.40 42.69 3.24
C THR A 71 19.12 41.34 2.61
N LEU A 72 20.16 40.71 2.06
CA LEU A 72 20.13 39.35 1.54
C LEU A 72 20.71 38.40 2.61
N ASP A 73 19.96 37.38 2.97
CA ASP A 73 20.36 36.35 3.92
C ASP A 73 20.46 34.99 3.24
N LEU A 74 21.69 34.50 3.03
CA LEU A 74 21.97 33.16 2.53
C LEU A 74 22.43 32.20 3.66
N SER A 75 22.03 32.46 4.91
CA SER A 75 22.26 31.56 6.06
C SER A 75 23.73 31.16 6.27
N GLY A 76 24.67 32.06 5.94
CA GLY A 76 26.12 31.86 6.08
C GLY A 76 26.86 31.40 4.82
N HIS A 77 26.18 31.20 3.69
CA HIS A 77 26.85 30.88 2.42
C HIS A 77 27.66 32.07 1.88
N PRO A 78 28.85 31.84 1.31
CA PRO A 78 29.65 32.90 0.71
C PRO A 78 28.97 33.42 -0.57
N LEU A 79 28.86 34.75 -0.70
CA LEU A 79 28.34 35.38 -1.93
C LEU A 79 29.28 35.20 -3.14
N ALA A 80 30.58 34.99 -2.88
CA ALA A 80 31.55 34.75 -3.93
C ALA A 80 31.28 33.42 -4.63
N GLY A 81 31.11 33.45 -5.95
CA GLY A 81 30.82 32.27 -6.77
C GLY A 81 29.35 32.01 -7.05
N VAL A 82 28.42 32.57 -6.26
CA VAL A 82 26.97 32.38 -6.47
C VAL A 82 26.54 32.85 -7.87
N GLY A 83 27.11 33.95 -8.36
CA GLY A 83 26.84 34.44 -9.71
C GLY A 83 27.22 33.46 -10.83
N ASP A 84 28.33 32.73 -10.66
CA ASP A 84 28.76 31.71 -11.63
C ASP A 84 27.88 30.46 -11.55
N ASP A 85 27.40 30.13 -10.36
CA ASP A 85 26.46 29.03 -10.14
C ASP A 85 25.08 29.33 -10.72
N ILE A 86 24.57 30.58 -10.59
CA ILE A 86 23.32 31.01 -11.25
C ILE A 86 23.41 30.77 -12.77
N LYS A 87 24.51 31.22 -13.40
CA LYS A 87 24.73 31.03 -14.84
C LYS A 87 24.82 29.54 -15.21
N HIS A 88 25.41 28.72 -14.35
CA HIS A 88 25.48 27.27 -14.54
C HIS A 88 24.08 26.63 -14.48
N CYS A 89 23.28 26.94 -13.47
CA CYS A 89 21.89 26.49 -13.35
C CYS A 89 21.08 26.86 -14.60
N GLN A 90 21.15 28.12 -15.03
CA GLN A 90 20.47 28.62 -16.23
C GLN A 90 20.93 27.91 -17.50
N SER A 91 22.23 27.58 -17.62
CA SER A 91 22.75 26.82 -18.77
C SER A 91 22.18 25.41 -18.87
N LYS A 92 21.71 24.85 -17.75
CA LYS A 92 21.00 23.56 -17.67
C LYS A 92 19.49 23.68 -17.84
N GLY A 93 18.97 24.90 -18.04
CA GLY A 93 17.53 25.15 -18.11
C GLY A 93 16.83 25.13 -16.75
N VAL A 94 17.57 25.24 -15.65
CA VAL A 94 17.00 25.39 -14.29
C VAL A 94 16.61 26.85 -14.10
N LEU A 95 15.36 27.08 -13.71
CA LEU A 95 14.84 28.42 -13.40
C LEU A 95 15.37 28.87 -12.03
N VAL A 96 16.10 29.99 -11.98
CA VAL A 96 16.67 30.52 -10.74
C VAL A 96 15.93 31.79 -10.33
N LEU A 97 15.28 31.75 -9.16
CA LEU A 97 14.45 32.83 -8.65
C LEU A 97 15.04 33.39 -7.36
N LEU A 98 14.96 34.70 -7.16
CA LEU A 98 15.24 35.31 -5.85
C LEU A 98 13.93 35.39 -5.06
N SER A 99 13.89 34.78 -3.88
CA SER A 99 12.72 34.90 -3.00
C SER A 99 12.85 36.11 -2.06
N ILE A 100 11.78 36.89 -1.95
CA ILE A 100 11.69 38.05 -1.04
C ILE A 100 10.82 37.71 0.16
N GLY A 101 11.22 38.20 1.34
CA GLY A 101 10.48 38.04 2.58
C GLY A 101 11.12 37.03 3.52
N GLY A 102 10.37 36.00 3.92
CA GLY A 102 10.82 34.98 4.87
C GLY A 102 10.41 35.24 6.33
N LYS A 103 10.61 34.24 7.20
CA LYS A 103 10.27 34.33 8.63
C LYS A 103 11.34 35.14 9.38
N GLY A 104 10.93 36.16 10.15
CA GLY A 104 11.84 36.96 10.99
C GLY A 104 12.57 38.13 10.31
N GLY A 105 12.22 38.48 9.06
CA GLY A 105 12.74 39.66 8.35
C GLY A 105 12.03 41.00 8.64
N GLU A 106 12.60 42.12 8.19
CA GLU A 106 12.03 43.47 8.32
C GLU A 106 11.54 43.99 6.96
N TYR A 107 10.30 43.64 6.59
CA TYR A 107 9.74 44.03 5.30
C TYR A 107 8.26 44.41 5.37
N TRP A 108 7.92 45.56 4.78
CA TRP A 108 6.55 45.98 4.48
C TRP A 108 6.55 47.05 3.39
N LEU A 109 5.41 47.23 2.72
CA LEU A 109 5.24 48.22 1.65
C LEU A 109 4.19 49.24 2.07
N PRO A 110 4.54 50.29 2.83
CA PRO A 110 3.56 51.24 3.38
C PRO A 110 2.97 52.19 2.34
N SER A 111 3.46 52.18 1.10
CA SER A 111 2.99 53.06 0.02
C SER A 111 3.34 52.50 -1.35
N SER A 112 2.63 52.95 -2.38
CA SER A 112 2.98 52.66 -3.78
C SER A 112 4.39 53.11 -4.15
N GLN A 113 4.93 54.16 -3.50
CA GLN A 113 6.32 54.58 -3.70
C GLN A 113 7.30 53.54 -3.15
N SER A 114 7.01 52.96 -1.98
CA SER A 114 7.84 51.90 -1.40
C SER A 114 7.89 50.67 -2.32
N ALA A 115 6.75 50.29 -2.91
CA ALA A 115 6.71 49.24 -3.93
C ALA A 115 7.52 49.61 -5.20
N ALA A 116 7.53 50.89 -5.59
CA ALA A 116 8.35 51.38 -6.69
C ALA A 116 9.85 51.30 -6.41
N ASP A 117 10.26 51.70 -5.21
CA ASP A 117 11.67 51.71 -4.79
C ASP A 117 12.21 50.28 -4.70
N VAL A 118 11.42 49.35 -4.16
CA VAL A 118 11.77 47.91 -4.10
C VAL A 118 11.85 47.32 -5.50
N ALA A 119 10.91 47.63 -6.39
CA ALA A 119 10.96 47.17 -7.78
C ALA A 119 12.20 47.69 -8.53
N ASP A 120 12.56 48.97 -8.35
CA ASP A 120 13.78 49.56 -8.93
C ASP A 120 15.05 48.89 -8.37
N TYR A 121 15.09 48.64 -7.06
CA TYR A 121 16.22 47.96 -6.45
C TYR A 121 16.38 46.54 -6.99
N LEU A 122 15.33 45.72 -6.98
CA LEU A 122 15.36 44.35 -7.51
C LEU A 122 15.78 44.34 -8.99
N TRP A 123 15.26 45.28 -9.79
CA TRP A 123 15.62 45.44 -11.19
C TRP A 123 17.12 45.65 -11.40
N ASN A 124 17.71 46.56 -10.62
CA ASN A 124 19.10 46.99 -10.80
C ASN A 124 20.12 46.11 -10.05
N ALA A 125 19.72 45.43 -8.96
CA ALA A 125 20.61 44.61 -8.14
C ALA A 125 20.67 43.15 -8.60
N PHE A 126 19.55 42.56 -9.02
CA PHE A 126 19.44 41.12 -9.27
C PHE A 126 18.93 40.75 -10.66
N LEU A 127 18.14 41.61 -11.31
CA LEU A 127 17.62 41.39 -12.66
C LEU A 127 18.50 42.09 -13.72
N ALA A 128 17.95 42.38 -14.91
CA ALA A 128 18.70 42.89 -16.05
C ALA A 128 19.06 44.39 -16.01
N GLY A 129 18.55 45.14 -15.03
CA GLY A 129 18.89 46.55 -14.84
C GLY A 129 20.29 46.78 -14.34
N SER A 130 20.77 48.01 -14.44
CA SER A 130 22.01 48.45 -13.83
C SER A 130 21.93 49.94 -13.54
N ARG A 131 22.21 50.33 -12.29
CA ARG A 131 22.25 51.73 -11.87
C ARG A 131 23.51 51.99 -11.06
N ALA A 132 24.22 53.07 -11.38
CA ALA A 132 25.38 53.49 -10.61
C ALA A 132 24.98 53.70 -9.13
N GLY A 133 25.76 53.13 -8.21
CA GLY A 133 25.48 53.18 -6.76
C GLY A 133 24.61 52.05 -6.22
N VAL A 134 24.06 51.16 -7.06
CA VAL A 134 23.36 49.94 -6.61
C VAL A 134 24.32 48.76 -6.71
N ALA A 135 24.64 48.16 -5.55
CA ALA A 135 25.48 46.96 -5.50
C ALA A 135 24.75 45.75 -6.13
N ARG A 136 25.49 44.92 -6.88
CA ARG A 136 24.99 43.66 -7.43
C ARG A 136 25.60 42.48 -6.68
N PRO A 137 24.87 41.84 -5.75
CA PRO A 137 25.43 40.80 -4.88
C PRO A 137 25.93 39.57 -5.64
N PHE A 138 25.34 39.26 -6.79
CA PHE A 138 25.73 38.13 -7.64
C PHE A 138 26.59 38.55 -8.84
N GLY A 139 27.23 39.73 -8.78
CA GLY A 139 28.01 40.27 -9.88
C GLY A 139 27.17 40.57 -11.12
N ASP A 140 27.64 40.15 -12.29
CA ASP A 140 26.95 40.32 -13.57
C ASP A 140 25.84 39.28 -13.82
N ALA A 141 25.71 38.27 -12.95
CA ALA A 141 24.64 37.29 -13.04
C ALA A 141 23.27 37.94 -12.81
N ARG A 142 22.24 37.34 -13.43
CA ARG A 142 20.86 37.80 -13.39
C ARG A 142 19.98 36.61 -13.04
N VAL A 143 19.13 36.76 -12.03
CA VAL A 143 18.09 35.74 -11.76
C VAL A 143 16.98 35.85 -12.81
N ASP A 144 16.24 34.76 -13.01
CA ASP A 144 15.16 34.68 -13.99
C ASP A 144 13.86 35.35 -13.50
N GLY A 145 13.77 35.60 -12.19
CA GLY A 145 12.52 36.06 -11.59
C GLY A 145 12.59 36.30 -10.10
N VAL A 146 11.42 36.64 -9.55
CA VAL A 146 11.22 36.96 -8.13
C VAL A 146 10.10 36.10 -7.57
N ASP A 147 10.37 35.45 -6.44
CA ASP A 147 9.38 34.70 -5.66
C ASP A 147 8.88 35.52 -4.46
N PHE A 148 7.58 35.51 -4.20
CA PHE A 148 6.96 36.22 -3.09
C PHE A 148 6.67 35.25 -1.94
N PHE A 149 7.52 35.25 -0.91
CA PHE A 149 7.34 34.53 0.35
C PHE A 149 7.01 35.53 1.46
N ILE A 150 5.73 35.93 1.56
CA ILE A 150 5.30 36.98 2.50
C ILE A 150 4.65 36.33 3.73
N ASP A 151 5.43 36.18 4.79
CA ASP A 151 5.01 35.47 6.01
C ASP A 151 4.46 36.43 7.08
N GLN A 152 4.91 37.68 7.07
CA GLN A 152 4.58 38.70 8.05
C GLN A 152 4.44 40.10 7.41
N GLY A 153 4.03 41.09 8.21
CA GLY A 153 3.81 42.47 7.74
C GLY A 153 2.40 42.74 7.22
N ALA A 154 2.19 43.97 6.74
CA ALA A 154 0.93 44.44 6.15
C ALA A 154 0.63 43.78 4.79
N THR A 155 -0.63 43.76 4.35
CA THR A 155 -1.08 43.11 3.11
C THR A 155 -1.07 44.01 1.87
N GLU A 156 -0.80 45.30 2.06
CA GLU A 156 -0.98 46.34 1.04
C GLU A 156 0.20 46.42 0.06
N HIS A 157 -0.07 46.87 -1.17
CA HIS A 157 0.90 47.25 -2.21
C HIS A 157 1.80 46.15 -2.82
N TYR A 158 1.65 44.87 -2.45
CA TYR A 158 2.33 43.77 -3.15
C TYR A 158 1.82 43.55 -4.59
N ASP A 159 0.57 43.92 -4.87
CA ASP A 159 0.00 43.94 -6.22
C ASP A 159 0.70 44.98 -7.11
N GLU A 160 0.98 46.15 -6.56
CA GLU A 160 1.73 47.21 -7.23
C GLU A 160 3.18 46.81 -7.49
N LEU A 161 3.83 46.16 -6.52
CA LEU A 161 5.17 45.60 -6.70
C LEU A 161 5.18 44.58 -7.86
N ALA A 162 4.21 43.66 -7.90
CA ALA A 162 4.09 42.67 -8.97
C ALA A 162 3.91 43.32 -10.35
N ARG A 163 3.02 44.32 -10.47
CA ARG A 163 2.81 45.07 -11.74
C ARG A 163 4.07 45.79 -12.20
N ARG A 164 4.83 46.39 -11.28
CA ARG A 164 6.06 47.11 -11.60
C ARG A 164 7.19 46.18 -12.04
N LEU A 165 7.39 45.07 -11.33
CA LEU A 165 8.35 44.04 -11.73
C LEU A 165 8.00 43.50 -13.11
N TYR A 166 6.74 43.13 -13.34
CA TYR A 166 6.28 42.67 -14.65
C TYR A 166 6.42 43.76 -15.74
N GLY A 167 6.25 45.03 -15.39
CA GLY A 167 6.42 46.17 -16.30
C GLY A 167 7.83 46.29 -16.90
N TYR A 168 8.86 45.73 -16.25
CA TYR A 168 10.20 45.66 -16.82
C TYR A 168 10.34 44.63 -17.94
N ASN A 169 9.34 43.77 -18.17
CA ASN A 169 9.34 42.82 -19.29
C ASN A 169 9.47 43.49 -20.66
N LYS A 170 9.08 44.77 -20.77
CA LYS A 170 9.30 45.60 -21.97
C LYS A 170 10.78 45.73 -22.36
N HIS A 171 11.72 45.47 -21.46
CA HIS A 171 13.16 45.53 -21.70
C HIS A 171 13.75 44.18 -22.16
N TYR A 172 12.99 43.09 -22.14
CA TYR A 172 13.42 41.78 -22.61
C TYR A 172 12.98 41.54 -24.06
N ARG A 173 13.82 40.84 -24.85
CA ARG A 173 13.52 40.46 -26.25
C ARG A 173 12.96 39.04 -26.41
N GLY A 174 12.61 38.38 -25.29
CA GLY A 174 12.02 37.04 -25.17
C GLY A 174 12.24 36.49 -23.76
N GLY A 175 11.24 35.77 -23.20
CA GLY A 175 11.33 35.08 -21.89
C GLY A 175 11.56 35.99 -20.67
N GLY A 176 10.73 37.02 -20.47
CA GLY A 176 10.88 38.03 -19.40
C GLY A 176 10.88 37.50 -17.95
N ILE A 177 10.81 38.42 -16.99
CA ILE A 177 10.79 38.17 -15.55
C ILE A 177 9.66 37.22 -15.19
N THR A 178 10.02 36.12 -14.55
CA THR A 178 9.09 35.17 -13.95
C THR A 178 8.69 35.62 -12.54
N LEU A 179 7.39 35.64 -12.25
CA LEU A 179 6.88 35.92 -10.91
C LEU A 179 6.25 34.66 -10.33
N THR A 180 6.70 34.25 -9.15
CA THR A 180 6.14 33.13 -8.40
C THR A 180 5.74 33.57 -7.00
N ALA A 181 4.82 32.83 -6.39
CA ALA A 181 4.35 33.11 -5.04
C ALA A 181 4.39 31.83 -4.20
N THR A 182 4.76 31.96 -2.93
CA THR A 182 4.81 30.83 -1.99
C THR A 182 3.80 31.06 -0.85
N PRO A 183 2.47 30.97 -1.12
CA PRO A 183 1.43 31.24 -0.13
C PRO A 183 1.32 30.13 0.92
N ARG A 184 0.62 30.45 2.02
CA ARG A 184 0.20 29.47 3.04
C ARG A 184 -0.90 28.55 2.51
N CYS A 185 -1.12 27.43 3.18
CA CYS A 185 -2.12 26.43 2.77
C CYS A 185 -3.55 26.99 2.75
N THR A 186 -3.85 27.92 3.67
CA THR A 186 -5.19 28.48 3.84
C THR A 186 -5.61 29.31 2.62
N TYR A 187 -6.79 29.04 2.07
CA TYR A 187 -7.31 29.74 0.90
C TYR A 187 -8.43 30.74 1.26
N PRO A 188 -8.36 32.01 0.83
CA PRO A 188 -7.21 32.65 0.18
C PRO A 188 -6.12 33.04 1.20
N ASP A 189 -4.85 33.04 0.79
CA ASP A 189 -3.80 33.67 1.60
C ASP A 189 -3.98 35.19 1.56
N GLN A 190 -4.54 35.76 2.63
CA GLN A 190 -4.87 37.18 2.74
C GLN A 190 -3.68 38.11 2.44
N ARG A 191 -2.43 37.68 2.67
CA ARG A 191 -1.24 38.52 2.42
C ARG A 191 -0.87 38.59 0.95
N LEU A 192 -1.03 37.49 0.23
CA LEU A 192 -0.68 37.38 -1.18
C LEU A 192 -1.88 37.54 -2.11
N GLN A 193 -3.11 37.55 -1.59
CA GLN A 193 -4.33 37.63 -2.37
C GLN A 193 -4.33 38.81 -3.35
N GLY A 194 -3.93 40.01 -2.89
CA GLY A 194 -3.85 41.19 -3.75
C GLY A 194 -2.86 41.03 -4.90
N ALA A 195 -1.68 40.47 -4.61
CA ALA A 195 -0.65 40.21 -5.61
C ALA A 195 -1.10 39.13 -6.62
N LEU A 196 -1.61 38.01 -6.13
CA LEU A 196 -2.10 36.92 -6.96
C LEU A 196 -3.29 37.33 -7.85
N ALA A 197 -4.16 38.22 -7.37
CA ALA A 197 -5.29 38.76 -8.13
C ALA A 197 -4.86 39.56 -9.38
N THR A 198 -3.60 39.98 -9.49
CA THR A 198 -3.06 40.60 -10.72
C THR A 198 -3.01 39.63 -11.90
N GLY A 199 -2.99 38.31 -11.64
CA GLY A 199 -2.84 37.28 -12.67
C GLY A 199 -1.46 37.23 -13.32
N LEU A 200 -0.45 37.86 -12.72
CA LEU A 200 0.93 37.93 -13.24
C LEU A 200 1.82 36.77 -12.77
N PHE A 201 1.37 35.99 -11.80
CA PHE A 201 2.11 34.88 -11.20
C PHE A 201 1.88 33.59 -12.00
N ASN A 202 2.92 33.05 -12.61
CA ASN A 202 2.81 31.84 -13.45
C ASN A 202 3.01 30.53 -12.65
N ARG A 203 3.61 30.60 -11.46
CA ARG A 203 3.74 29.46 -10.53
C ARG A 203 3.37 29.86 -9.11
N ILE A 204 2.66 28.96 -8.43
CA ILE A 204 2.19 29.14 -7.05
C ILE A 204 2.63 27.93 -6.24
N HIS A 205 3.51 28.10 -5.26
CA HIS A 205 4.02 27.04 -4.39
C HIS A 205 3.26 27.05 -3.06
N VAL A 206 2.16 26.29 -2.95
CA VAL A 206 1.30 26.28 -1.77
C VAL A 206 1.98 25.51 -0.64
N ARG A 207 2.27 26.18 0.48
CA ARG A 207 2.95 25.56 1.62
C ARG A 207 2.01 24.65 2.41
N MET A 208 2.25 23.33 2.38
CA MET A 208 1.58 22.35 3.25
C MET A 208 2.29 22.19 4.60
N TYR A 209 3.01 23.23 5.05
CA TYR A 209 3.82 23.26 6.26
C TYR A 209 3.82 24.68 6.85
N GLY A 210 4.10 24.80 8.16
CA GLY A 210 4.13 26.08 8.89
C GLY A 210 3.40 26.03 10.24
N GLU A 211 3.34 27.17 10.94
CA GLU A 211 2.79 27.27 12.31
C GLU A 211 1.25 27.17 12.39
N GLU A 212 0.56 27.06 11.26
CA GLU A 212 -0.89 26.91 11.19
C GLU A 212 -1.24 25.42 11.38
N GLN A 213 -1.73 25.04 12.57
CA GLN A 213 -2.15 23.65 12.92
C GLN A 213 -3.13 23.01 11.92
N GLN A 214 -3.78 23.82 11.07
CA GLN A 214 -4.82 23.43 10.10
C GLN A 214 -4.25 23.02 8.74
N CYS A 215 -2.97 23.28 8.45
CA CYS A 215 -2.31 22.78 7.23
C CYS A 215 -2.03 21.27 7.28
N TYR A 216 -2.22 20.65 8.46
CA TYR A 216 -2.04 19.22 8.67
C TYR A 216 -3.35 18.48 8.43
N TRP A 217 -3.41 17.74 7.32
CA TRP A 217 -4.41 16.70 7.02
C TRP A 217 -5.88 17.14 6.86
N GLY A 218 -6.23 18.39 7.21
CA GLY A 218 -7.62 18.84 7.36
C GLY A 218 -8.20 19.70 6.24
N GLU A 219 -7.42 20.10 5.23
CA GLU A 219 -7.92 21.07 4.23
C GLU A 219 -7.58 20.70 2.77
N PHE A 220 -7.73 19.45 2.36
CA PHE A 220 -7.71 19.11 0.92
C PHE A 220 -8.79 19.86 0.11
N SER A 221 -9.84 20.37 0.78
CA SER A 221 -10.79 21.30 0.17
C SER A 221 -10.17 22.64 -0.26
N SER A 222 -9.03 23.06 0.32
CA SER A 222 -8.34 24.28 -0.11
C SER A 222 -7.50 24.07 -1.36
N TRP A 223 -7.01 22.84 -1.60
CA TRP A 223 -6.25 22.52 -2.80
C TRP A 223 -7.07 22.73 -4.08
N ASP A 224 -8.30 22.22 -4.11
CA ASP A 224 -9.22 22.44 -5.23
C ASP A 224 -9.53 23.93 -5.42
N LYS A 225 -9.61 24.70 -4.33
CA LYS A 225 -9.82 26.16 -4.39
C LYS A 225 -8.60 26.86 -4.98
N TRP A 226 -7.38 26.51 -4.56
CA TRP A 226 -6.13 27.05 -5.11
C TRP A 226 -6.01 26.76 -6.61
N ALA A 227 -6.23 25.51 -7.01
CA ALA A 227 -6.17 25.09 -8.40
C ALA A 227 -7.26 25.78 -9.25
N ALA A 228 -8.50 25.84 -8.77
CA ALA A 228 -9.62 26.43 -9.48
C ALA A 228 -9.54 27.96 -9.59
N ALA A 229 -8.97 28.64 -8.59
CA ALA A 229 -8.84 30.10 -8.58
C ALA A 229 -7.79 30.62 -9.58
N TYR A 230 -6.77 29.81 -9.87
CA TYR A 230 -5.64 30.21 -10.72
C TYR A 230 -5.39 29.22 -11.87
N PRO A 231 -6.36 29.00 -12.78
CA PRO A 231 -6.27 27.97 -13.82
C PRO A 231 -5.18 28.25 -14.87
N ARG A 232 -4.60 29.46 -14.89
CA ARG A 232 -3.50 29.86 -15.79
C ARG A 232 -2.12 29.77 -15.14
N SER A 233 -2.05 29.41 -13.86
CA SER A 233 -0.82 29.29 -13.09
C SER A 233 -0.56 27.82 -12.76
N SER A 234 0.69 27.39 -12.80
CA SER A 234 1.10 26.07 -12.33
C SER A 234 1.12 26.04 -10.80
N VAL A 235 0.33 25.18 -10.18
CA VAL A 235 0.20 25.11 -8.71
C VAL A 235 1.00 23.93 -8.18
N PHE A 236 1.97 24.19 -7.33
CA PHE A 236 2.89 23.22 -6.74
C PHE A 236 2.51 22.92 -5.29
N VAL A 237 2.70 21.67 -4.89
CA VAL A 237 2.58 21.23 -3.49
C VAL A 237 3.91 21.49 -2.78
N GLY A 238 3.91 22.35 -1.78
CA GLY A 238 5.07 22.64 -0.93
C GLY A 238 5.17 21.68 0.25
N VAL A 239 6.29 20.98 0.39
CA VAL A 239 6.57 20.02 1.48
C VAL A 239 7.93 20.30 2.14
N VAL A 240 8.16 19.81 3.36
CA VAL A 240 9.48 19.87 4.02
C VAL A 240 10.30 18.60 3.73
N ALA A 241 11.60 18.75 3.51
CA ALA A 241 12.47 17.65 3.09
C ALA A 241 12.75 16.61 4.18
N SER A 242 12.68 17.00 5.46
CA SER A 242 13.05 16.13 6.58
C SER A 242 12.32 16.48 7.89
N PRO A 243 12.19 15.53 8.83
CA PRO A 243 11.64 15.78 10.15
C PRO A 243 12.57 16.65 11.01
N GLU A 244 13.85 16.82 10.66
CA GLU A 244 14.72 17.78 11.32
C GLU A 244 14.38 19.23 10.96
N ALA A 245 13.86 19.49 9.74
CA ALA A 245 13.50 20.83 9.29
C ALA A 245 12.21 21.34 9.97
N ASP A 246 11.21 20.46 10.13
CA ASP A 246 10.03 20.68 10.97
C ASP A 246 9.42 19.31 11.37
N PRO A 247 9.59 18.87 12.63
CA PRO A 247 9.12 17.55 13.08
C PRO A 247 7.60 17.38 13.01
N ASN A 248 6.86 18.49 13.07
CA ASN A 248 5.40 18.48 13.03
C ASN A 248 4.87 18.61 11.60
N ALA A 249 5.69 19.09 10.66
CA ALA A 249 5.31 19.29 9.27
C ALA A 249 5.89 18.28 8.28
N TYR A 250 6.79 17.41 8.72
CA TYR A 250 7.33 16.37 7.86
C TYR A 250 6.28 15.35 7.48
N MET A 251 6.09 15.24 6.17
CA MET A 251 5.23 14.25 5.56
C MET A 251 6.08 13.06 5.16
N PHE A 252 5.73 11.87 5.68
CA PHE A 252 6.39 10.67 5.21
C PHE A 252 6.14 10.48 3.73
N GLN A 253 7.13 9.95 3.01
CA GLN A 253 7.09 9.79 1.56
C GLN A 253 5.88 8.97 1.07
N LYS A 254 5.48 7.95 1.85
CA LYS A 254 4.26 7.16 1.59
C LYS A 254 3.00 8.04 1.62
N ASP A 255 2.96 9.02 2.49
CA ASP A 255 1.80 9.88 2.72
C ASP A 255 1.72 10.99 1.65
N LEU A 256 2.87 11.48 1.19
CA LEU A 256 2.96 12.35 0.03
C LEU A 256 2.48 11.63 -1.24
N TYR A 257 2.98 10.42 -1.50
CA TYR A 257 2.73 9.68 -2.74
C TYR A 257 1.33 9.04 -2.81
N TYR A 258 0.91 8.37 -1.73
CA TYR A 258 -0.39 7.68 -1.68
C TYR A 258 -1.51 8.55 -1.10
N GLY A 259 -1.18 9.69 -0.50
CA GLY A 259 -2.14 10.70 -0.04
C GLY A 259 -2.21 11.87 -1.01
N ILE A 260 -1.30 12.84 -0.89
CA ILE A 260 -1.46 14.16 -1.53
C ILE A 260 -1.35 14.12 -3.05
N LEU A 261 -0.37 13.39 -3.61
CA LEU A 261 -0.14 13.38 -5.06
C LEU A 261 -1.32 12.76 -5.83
N GLN A 262 -2.03 11.78 -5.24
CA GLN A 262 -3.22 11.19 -5.85
C GLN A 262 -4.35 12.20 -6.11
N PHE A 263 -4.42 13.28 -5.34
CA PHE A 263 -5.40 14.36 -5.52
C PHE A 263 -4.79 15.52 -6.31
N ALA A 264 -3.55 15.90 -5.97
CA ALA A 264 -2.88 17.02 -6.59
C ALA A 264 -2.65 16.83 -8.09
N GLU A 265 -2.35 15.61 -8.54
CA GLU A 265 -2.15 15.32 -9.96
C GLU A 265 -3.45 15.33 -10.79
N LYS A 266 -4.63 15.29 -10.15
CA LYS A 266 -5.92 15.29 -10.85
C LYS A 266 -6.30 16.67 -11.39
N VAL A 267 -5.73 17.76 -10.86
CA VAL A 267 -6.05 19.12 -11.34
C VAL A 267 -5.18 19.48 -12.56
N PRO A 268 -5.77 20.04 -13.62
CA PRO A 268 -5.09 20.22 -14.92
C PRO A 268 -3.93 21.22 -14.88
N ASN A 269 -3.86 22.08 -13.87
CA ASN A 269 -2.79 23.06 -13.66
C ASN A 269 -1.80 22.65 -12.55
N TYR A 270 -1.76 21.37 -12.18
CA TYR A 270 -0.73 20.86 -11.27
C TYR A 270 0.68 21.11 -11.83
N GLY A 271 1.50 21.77 -11.02
CA GLY A 271 2.84 22.23 -11.39
C GLY A 271 3.97 21.30 -10.99
N GLY A 272 3.79 20.52 -9.92
CA GLY A 272 4.82 19.64 -9.35
C GLY A 272 4.98 19.79 -7.83
N ILE A 273 6.15 19.44 -7.31
CA ILE A 273 6.48 19.49 -5.87
C ILE A 273 7.51 20.60 -5.62
N MET A 274 7.30 21.37 -4.56
CA MET A 274 8.29 22.31 -4.05
C MET A 274 8.81 21.80 -2.70
N ILE A 275 10.12 21.70 -2.55
CA ILE A 275 10.78 21.20 -1.34
C ILE A 275 11.35 22.39 -0.55
N TRP A 276 10.94 22.47 0.71
CA TRP A 276 11.47 23.41 1.67
C TRP A 276 12.77 22.89 2.28
N ASP A 277 13.86 23.61 1.95
CA ASP A 277 15.25 23.36 2.34
C ASP A 277 15.87 22.09 1.73
N SER A 278 17.14 22.20 1.30
CA SER A 278 17.94 21.11 0.74
C SER A 278 18.91 20.49 1.76
N SER A 279 18.86 20.91 3.02
CA SER A 279 19.68 20.41 4.14
C SER A 279 19.36 18.96 4.54
N CYS A 280 19.55 18.03 3.60
CA CYS A 280 19.51 16.60 3.82
C CYS A 280 20.93 16.05 3.67
N PRO A 281 21.45 15.22 4.60
CA PRO A 281 22.74 14.59 4.42
C PRO A 281 22.73 13.78 3.11
N SER A 282 23.84 13.84 2.37
CA SER A 282 24.06 13.16 1.08
C SER A 282 23.76 11.64 1.08
N SER A 283 23.54 11.05 2.25
CA SER A 283 23.00 9.71 2.47
C SER A 283 21.48 9.56 2.29
N LEU A 284 20.75 10.59 1.90
CA LEU A 284 19.30 10.54 1.58
C LEU A 284 18.99 11.09 0.18
N HIS A 285 19.95 11.76 -0.47
CA HIS A 285 19.83 12.19 -1.86
C HIS A 285 19.62 11.02 -2.84
N TRP A 286 20.10 9.81 -2.49
CA TRP A 286 19.84 8.61 -3.28
C TRP A 286 18.42 8.04 -3.06
N GLU A 287 17.73 8.35 -1.95
CA GLU A 287 16.35 7.88 -1.70
C GLU A 287 15.29 8.76 -2.40
N LEU A 288 15.58 10.04 -2.69
CA LEU A 288 14.65 10.93 -3.40
C LEU A 288 14.74 10.81 -4.93
N SER A 289 15.96 10.67 -5.50
CA SER A 289 16.13 10.49 -6.95
C SER A 289 15.71 9.10 -7.44
N LEU A 290 15.65 8.09 -6.57
CA LEU A 290 15.17 6.73 -6.91
C LEU A 290 13.65 6.57 -6.78
N CYS A 291 12.94 7.50 -6.14
CA CYS A 291 11.52 7.33 -5.77
C CYS A 291 10.56 8.38 -6.34
N LEU A 292 11.06 9.42 -7.03
CA LEU A 292 10.21 10.36 -7.80
C LEU A 292 10.03 9.96 -9.26
N VAL A 293 10.63 8.84 -9.67
CA VAL A 293 10.04 8.05 -10.74
C VAL A 293 8.89 7.28 -10.09
N PRO A 294 7.64 7.43 -10.56
CA PRO A 294 6.65 6.40 -10.35
C PRO A 294 7.22 5.16 -11.02
N VAL A 295 7.98 4.34 -10.30
CA VAL A 295 8.02 2.93 -10.64
C VAL A 295 6.86 2.35 -9.86
N ASP A 296 5.65 2.67 -10.33
CA ASP A 296 4.67 1.61 -10.36
C ASP A 296 5.36 0.51 -11.18
N MET A 297 6.04 -0.40 -10.48
CA MET A 297 6.86 -1.42 -11.11
C MET A 297 5.89 -2.29 -11.88
N ALA A 298 5.71 -1.96 -13.16
CA ALA A 298 4.80 -2.63 -14.06
C ALA A 298 5.35 -4.03 -14.33
N ILE A 299 5.11 -4.94 -13.40
CA ILE A 299 5.40 -6.36 -13.58
C ILE A 299 4.33 -6.88 -14.52
N THR A 300 4.73 -7.12 -15.76
CA THR A 300 3.87 -7.66 -16.80
C THR A 300 4.10 -9.16 -16.90
N VAL A 301 3.07 -9.96 -16.65
CA VAL A 301 3.16 -11.42 -16.83
C VAL A 301 3.19 -11.74 -18.31
N ARG A 302 4.28 -12.36 -18.77
CA ARG A 302 4.46 -12.85 -20.14
C ARG A 302 3.71 -14.16 -20.36
N ARG A 303 3.87 -15.10 -19.43
CA ARG A 303 3.34 -16.47 -19.55
C ARG A 303 3.06 -17.06 -18.19
N SER A 304 1.96 -17.80 -18.10
CA SER A 304 1.64 -18.67 -16.98
C SER A 304 1.51 -20.10 -17.49
N THR A 305 2.10 -21.06 -16.81
CA THR A 305 2.11 -22.48 -17.24
C THR A 305 2.08 -23.39 -16.03
N VAL A 306 1.23 -24.42 -16.10
CA VAL A 306 1.23 -25.51 -15.11
C VAL A 306 2.25 -26.56 -15.56
N VAL A 307 3.28 -26.77 -14.75
CA VAL A 307 4.34 -27.76 -15.01
C VAL A 307 4.03 -29.04 -14.23
N ARG A 308 3.89 -30.15 -14.95
CA ARG A 308 3.62 -31.47 -14.39
C ARG A 308 4.90 -32.30 -14.29
N PRO A 309 4.94 -33.36 -13.46
CA PRO A 309 6.04 -34.32 -13.47
C PRO A 309 6.31 -34.86 -14.89
N ALA A 310 7.58 -34.99 -15.26
CA ALA A 310 8.00 -35.44 -16.59
C ALA A 310 7.64 -36.91 -16.88
N GLN A 311 7.38 -37.69 -15.83
CA GLN A 311 7.01 -39.10 -15.86
C GLN A 311 5.87 -39.35 -14.88
N GLU A 312 5.17 -40.47 -15.04
CA GLU A 312 4.12 -40.86 -14.10
C GLU A 312 4.72 -41.07 -12.70
N ALA A 313 4.17 -40.34 -11.73
CA ALA A 313 4.58 -40.39 -10.33
C ALA A 313 3.55 -41.13 -9.48
N PRO A 314 3.92 -41.64 -8.28
CA PRO A 314 3.00 -42.39 -7.43
C PRO A 314 1.72 -41.59 -7.09
N ARG A 315 0.56 -42.12 -7.50
CA ARG A 315 -0.75 -41.58 -7.14
C ARG A 315 -1.24 -42.17 -5.82
N ARG A 316 -1.26 -41.35 -4.77
CA ARG A 316 -1.72 -41.75 -3.42
C ARG A 316 -2.06 -40.53 -2.57
N GLY A 317 -2.93 -40.74 -1.57
CA GLY A 317 -3.03 -39.82 -0.43
C GLY A 317 -1.78 -39.95 0.44
N LEU A 318 -1.04 -38.85 0.62
CA LEU A 318 0.13 -38.81 1.49
C LEU A 318 -0.29 -38.23 2.85
N TRP A 319 -0.27 -39.10 3.86
CA TRP A 319 -0.57 -38.74 5.25
C TRP A 319 0.35 -37.62 5.75
N LEU A 320 -0.25 -36.56 6.30
CA LEU A 320 0.45 -35.47 6.98
C LEU A 320 0.66 -35.83 8.45
N SER A 321 1.85 -35.56 8.98
CA SER A 321 2.16 -35.70 10.42
C SER A 321 1.61 -34.55 11.25
N ASN A 322 1.58 -34.69 12.58
CA ASN A 322 1.10 -33.61 13.45
C ASN A 322 1.96 -32.33 13.35
N LEU A 323 3.26 -32.47 13.01
CA LEU A 323 4.13 -31.33 12.72
C LEU A 323 3.82 -30.67 11.38
N ASP A 324 3.30 -31.43 10.41
CA ASP A 324 2.80 -30.84 9.18
C ASP A 324 1.51 -30.06 9.45
N LEU A 325 0.60 -30.60 10.26
CA LEU A 325 -0.71 -30.00 10.53
C LEU A 325 -0.68 -28.78 11.45
N VAL A 326 0.33 -28.64 12.33
CA VAL A 326 0.51 -27.45 13.18
C VAL A 326 1.13 -26.27 12.42
N ALA A 327 1.64 -26.50 11.21
CA ALA A 327 2.14 -25.43 10.35
C ALA A 327 0.97 -24.52 9.92
N PRO A 328 1.19 -23.23 9.68
CA PRO A 328 0.13 -22.35 9.19
C PRO A 328 -0.30 -22.77 7.78
N ARG A 329 -1.62 -22.74 7.52
CA ARG A 329 -2.21 -23.03 6.21
C ARG A 329 -1.99 -21.86 5.24
N VAL A 330 -0.74 -21.61 4.86
CA VAL A 330 -0.34 -20.49 3.99
C VAL A 330 0.80 -20.90 3.07
N HIS A 331 0.87 -20.26 1.90
CA HIS A 331 2.08 -20.31 1.09
C HIS A 331 3.12 -19.39 1.71
N LEU A 332 4.25 -19.96 2.14
CA LEU A 332 5.38 -19.17 2.62
C LEU A 332 6.08 -18.51 1.42
N PRO A 333 6.09 -17.16 1.31
CA PRO A 333 6.74 -16.48 0.21
C PRO A 333 8.25 -16.35 0.47
N SER A 334 9.06 -16.62 -0.54
CA SER A 334 10.49 -16.32 -0.55
C SER A 334 10.92 -15.79 -1.90
N VAL A 335 11.93 -14.92 -1.92
CA VAL A 335 12.49 -14.34 -3.15
C VAL A 335 13.97 -14.63 -3.24
N ARG A 336 14.47 -14.78 -4.47
CA ARG A 336 15.90 -14.95 -4.80
C ARG A 336 16.27 -14.00 -5.91
N PHE A 337 17.20 -13.09 -5.65
CA PHE A 337 17.69 -12.17 -6.66
C PHE A 337 19.00 -12.67 -7.27
N TYR A 338 19.12 -12.55 -8.59
CA TYR A 338 20.30 -12.90 -9.37
C TYR A 338 20.73 -11.70 -10.21
N ARG A 339 22.01 -11.35 -10.16
CA ARG A 339 22.60 -10.33 -11.04
C ARG A 339 23.14 -10.97 -12.30
N ARG A 340 23.00 -10.26 -13.42
CA ARG A 340 23.71 -10.60 -14.66
C ARG A 340 25.16 -10.14 -14.52
N ARG A 341 26.12 -11.06 -14.55
CA ARG A 341 27.55 -10.70 -14.55
C ARG A 341 27.92 -10.01 -15.86
N ARG A 342 28.52 -8.81 -15.78
CA ARG A 342 29.48 -8.28 -16.76
C ARG A 342 30.84 -8.24 -16.05
N GLY A 343 31.80 -9.03 -16.51
CA GLY A 343 33.11 -9.15 -15.85
C GLY A 343 34.07 -8.02 -16.23
N PRO A 344 35.01 -7.61 -15.35
CA PRO A 344 36.08 -6.66 -15.67
C PRO A 344 37.26 -7.26 -16.47
N ASP A 345 37.37 -8.58 -16.56
CA ASP A 345 38.45 -9.31 -17.26
C ASP A 345 37.99 -9.99 -18.57
N ASP A 346 36.88 -9.55 -19.15
CA ASP A 346 36.26 -10.19 -20.32
C ASP A 346 36.69 -9.51 -21.64
N ASP A 347 38.01 -9.45 -21.87
CA ASP A 347 38.58 -9.21 -23.20
C ASP A 347 38.43 -10.50 -24.03
N GLY A 348 37.27 -10.70 -24.65
CA GLY A 348 37.15 -11.58 -25.83
C GLY A 348 36.15 -12.73 -25.81
N GLY A 349 35.05 -12.66 -25.07
CA GLY A 349 34.01 -13.69 -25.16
C GLY A 349 32.61 -13.25 -24.76
N ALA A 350 31.94 -12.45 -25.61
CA ALA A 350 30.48 -12.39 -25.53
C ALA A 350 29.94 -13.85 -25.52
N PRO A 351 29.07 -14.24 -24.56
CA PRO A 351 28.44 -15.56 -24.63
C PRO A 351 27.80 -15.69 -26.02
N ALA A 352 28.02 -16.84 -26.65
CA ALA A 352 27.59 -17.08 -28.01
C ALA A 352 26.11 -16.64 -28.16
N PRO A 353 25.75 -15.88 -29.20
CA PRO A 353 24.38 -15.44 -29.40
C PRO A 353 23.47 -16.68 -29.48
N GLY A 354 22.73 -16.95 -28.41
CA GLY A 354 21.87 -18.14 -28.32
C GLY A 354 21.66 -18.75 -26.92
N GLU A 355 22.54 -18.54 -25.94
CA GLU A 355 22.31 -19.08 -24.58
C GLU A 355 21.55 -18.08 -23.68
N GLY A 356 20.24 -18.27 -23.54
CA GLY A 356 19.38 -17.41 -22.71
C GLY A 356 19.75 -17.45 -21.22
N PHE A 357 19.75 -16.28 -20.56
CA PHE A 357 19.90 -16.13 -19.10
C PHE A 357 18.55 -16.39 -18.42
N PHE A 358 18.48 -17.38 -17.52
CA PHE A 358 17.21 -17.88 -16.95
C PHE A 358 16.19 -18.26 -18.03
N ASP A 359 16.61 -19.08 -19.00
CA ASP A 359 15.74 -19.57 -20.07
C ASP A 359 14.54 -20.38 -19.50
N GLY A 360 13.33 -19.87 -19.73
CA GLY A 360 12.11 -20.45 -19.16
C GLY A 360 11.83 -21.89 -19.60
N GLU A 361 12.16 -22.26 -20.85
CA GLU A 361 11.96 -23.63 -21.34
C GLU A 361 12.91 -24.62 -20.65
N ARG A 362 14.19 -24.27 -20.52
CA ARG A 362 15.17 -25.05 -19.75
C ARG A 362 14.73 -25.20 -18.28
N MET A 363 14.28 -24.11 -17.65
CA MET A 363 13.80 -24.13 -16.27
C MET A 363 12.57 -25.02 -16.09
N ARG A 364 11.57 -24.93 -16.98
CA ARG A 364 10.36 -25.78 -16.96
C ARG A 364 10.67 -27.25 -17.17
N ARG A 365 11.57 -27.59 -18.10
CA ARG A 365 11.99 -28.98 -18.34
C ARG A 365 12.64 -29.58 -17.09
N ALA A 366 13.61 -28.88 -16.52
CA ALA A 366 14.26 -29.30 -15.28
C ALA A 366 13.28 -29.37 -14.10
N LEU A 367 12.28 -28.48 -14.06
CA LEU A 367 11.23 -28.51 -13.04
C LEU A 367 10.37 -29.76 -13.18
N ALA A 368 9.93 -30.10 -14.40
CA ALA A 368 9.18 -31.32 -14.67
C ALA A 368 9.96 -32.57 -14.24
N GLU A 369 11.27 -32.61 -14.49
CA GLU A 369 12.15 -33.70 -14.03
C GLU A 369 12.28 -33.73 -12.49
N ALA A 370 12.44 -32.58 -11.84
CA ALA A 370 12.51 -32.49 -10.38
C ALA A 370 11.22 -32.94 -9.71
N LEU A 371 10.07 -32.69 -10.33
CA LEU A 371 8.76 -33.11 -9.80
C LEU A 371 8.52 -34.63 -9.86
N VAL A 372 9.37 -35.42 -10.52
CA VAL A 372 9.26 -36.89 -10.50
C VAL A 372 9.62 -37.46 -9.10
N PRO A 373 10.83 -37.22 -8.56
CA PRO A 373 11.15 -37.64 -7.20
C PRO A 373 10.43 -36.79 -6.14
N PHE A 374 10.19 -35.49 -6.39
CA PHE A 374 9.48 -34.59 -5.47
C PHE A 374 7.98 -34.48 -5.78
N TYR A 375 7.37 -35.60 -6.19
CA TYR A 375 5.98 -35.64 -6.65
C TYR A 375 4.92 -35.06 -5.70
N PRO A 376 5.07 -35.03 -4.35
CA PRO A 376 4.08 -34.37 -3.51
C PRO A 376 3.92 -32.87 -3.79
N MET A 377 4.96 -32.20 -4.32
CA MET A 377 4.89 -30.78 -4.71
C MET A 377 3.88 -30.52 -5.83
N ALA A 378 3.65 -31.51 -6.70
CA ALA A 378 2.70 -31.44 -7.82
C ALA A 378 1.28 -31.88 -7.44
N GLY A 379 1.04 -32.22 -6.17
CA GLY A 379 -0.26 -32.65 -5.66
C GLY A 379 -1.22 -31.50 -5.33
N ARG A 380 -2.28 -31.83 -4.60
CA ARG A 380 -3.25 -30.89 -4.01
C ARG A 380 -3.55 -31.27 -2.56
N LEU A 381 -4.09 -30.35 -1.76
CA LEU A 381 -4.60 -30.72 -0.44
C LEU A 381 -5.95 -31.44 -0.60
N ARG A 382 -6.20 -32.40 0.27
CA ARG A 382 -7.47 -33.11 0.35
C ARG A 382 -7.77 -33.44 1.81
N ARG A 383 -9.04 -33.53 2.17
CA ARG A 383 -9.46 -34.15 3.44
C ARG A 383 -9.80 -35.61 3.18
N ARG A 384 -9.27 -36.50 4.01
CA ARG A 384 -9.59 -37.93 3.95
C ARG A 384 -11.06 -38.15 4.33
N ASP A 385 -11.75 -38.98 3.56
CA ASP A 385 -13.20 -39.20 3.70
C ASP A 385 -13.60 -39.82 5.07
N GLU A 386 -12.72 -40.67 5.64
CA GLU A 386 -13.00 -41.43 6.86
C GLU A 386 -13.05 -40.57 8.14
N ASP A 387 -12.12 -39.62 8.28
CA ASP A 387 -11.91 -38.87 9.52
C ASP A 387 -11.64 -37.37 9.33
N GLY A 388 -11.71 -36.87 8.09
CA GLY A 388 -11.52 -35.46 7.77
C GLY A 388 -10.08 -34.95 7.91
N ARG A 389 -9.10 -35.83 8.22
CA ARG A 389 -7.69 -35.45 8.34
C ARG A 389 -7.16 -34.93 7.00
N LEU A 390 -6.40 -33.85 7.05
CA LEU A 390 -5.73 -33.31 5.86
C LEU A 390 -4.62 -34.25 5.39
N GLU A 391 -4.54 -34.42 4.07
CA GLU A 391 -3.49 -35.15 3.37
C GLU A 391 -3.11 -34.44 2.07
N ILE A 392 -2.00 -34.85 1.46
CA ILE A 392 -1.63 -34.41 0.12
C ILE A 392 -2.10 -35.48 -0.88
N ASP A 393 -3.09 -35.15 -1.69
CA ASP A 393 -3.46 -35.94 -2.85
C ASP A 393 -2.38 -35.78 -3.93
N CYS A 394 -1.55 -36.81 -4.08
CA CYS A 394 -0.45 -36.85 -5.03
C CYS A 394 -0.95 -37.15 -6.45
N ASN A 395 -1.82 -36.30 -6.98
CA ASN A 395 -2.49 -36.47 -8.26
C ASN A 395 -1.69 -35.99 -9.49
N GLY A 396 -0.53 -35.38 -9.27
CA GLY A 396 0.37 -34.92 -10.35
C GLY A 396 -0.21 -33.79 -11.21
N GLN A 397 -1.20 -33.02 -10.70
CA GLN A 397 -1.80 -31.91 -11.43
C GLN A 397 -0.79 -30.82 -11.80
N GLY A 398 0.31 -30.72 -11.05
CA GLY A 398 1.44 -29.85 -11.37
C GLY A 398 1.50 -28.58 -10.52
N VAL A 399 2.53 -27.78 -10.79
CA VAL A 399 2.87 -26.54 -10.08
C VAL A 399 2.75 -25.34 -11.01
N LEU A 400 2.46 -24.16 -10.47
CA LEU A 400 2.36 -22.94 -11.28
C LEU A 400 3.75 -22.35 -11.53
N PHE A 401 4.07 -22.09 -12.81
CA PHE A 401 5.29 -21.41 -13.24
C PHE A 401 4.92 -20.18 -14.08
N VAL A 402 5.30 -19.01 -13.59
CA VAL A 402 5.01 -17.71 -14.21
C VAL A 402 6.31 -17.08 -14.71
N GLU A 403 6.28 -16.54 -15.91
CA GLU A 403 7.33 -15.67 -16.46
C GLU A 403 6.79 -14.25 -16.53
N ALA A 404 7.55 -13.29 -16.02
CA ALA A 404 7.17 -11.89 -15.99
C ALA A 404 8.35 -10.98 -16.36
N ASP A 405 8.04 -9.79 -16.85
CA ASP A 405 8.98 -8.74 -17.22
C ASP A 405 8.68 -7.50 -16.37
N ALA A 406 9.73 -6.87 -15.81
CA ALA A 406 9.68 -5.61 -15.09
C ALA A 406 10.58 -4.60 -15.83
N PRO A 407 10.08 -3.99 -16.93
CA PRO A 407 10.89 -3.20 -17.87
C PRO A 407 11.42 -1.89 -17.27
N ASP A 408 10.79 -1.41 -16.20
CA ASP A 408 11.12 -0.11 -15.58
C ASP A 408 11.95 -0.27 -14.29
N ALA A 409 12.18 -1.50 -13.82
CA ALA A 409 12.88 -1.81 -12.58
C ALA A 409 14.20 -2.56 -12.81
N ALA A 410 15.19 -2.31 -11.96
CA ALA A 410 16.44 -3.05 -11.83
C ALA A 410 16.49 -3.79 -10.48
N VAL A 411 17.32 -4.84 -10.38
CA VAL A 411 17.55 -5.57 -9.12
C VAL A 411 18.02 -4.63 -7.99
N ASP A 412 18.87 -3.66 -8.32
CA ASP A 412 19.43 -2.74 -7.33
C ASP A 412 18.41 -1.70 -6.84
N ASP A 413 17.28 -1.51 -7.53
CA ASP A 413 16.19 -0.63 -7.10
C ASP A 413 15.50 -1.16 -5.82
N TYR A 414 15.69 -2.46 -5.48
CA TYR A 414 15.22 -3.07 -4.23
C TYR A 414 16.14 -2.83 -3.02
N GLY A 415 17.23 -2.06 -3.20
CA GLY A 415 18.08 -1.56 -2.12
C GLY A 415 18.68 -2.64 -1.21
N ASP A 416 18.34 -2.55 0.07
CA ASP A 416 18.78 -3.47 1.14
C ASP A 416 18.08 -4.83 1.12
N PHE A 417 17.15 -5.04 0.18
CA PHE A 417 16.28 -6.21 0.10
C PHE A 417 15.41 -6.44 1.35
N ALA A 418 15.10 -5.38 2.10
CA ALA A 418 14.07 -5.47 3.13
C ALA A 418 12.76 -5.94 2.47
N PRO A 419 12.07 -6.96 3.04
CA PRO A 419 10.91 -7.58 2.40
C PRO A 419 9.65 -6.73 2.60
N ARG A 420 9.65 -5.57 1.95
CA ARG A 420 8.56 -4.61 1.86
C ARG A 420 7.44 -5.19 0.99
N MET A 421 6.29 -4.52 0.99
CA MET A 421 5.08 -4.97 0.28
C MET A 421 5.31 -5.19 -1.23
N GLU A 422 6.28 -4.51 -1.82
CA GLU A 422 6.70 -4.67 -3.22
C GLU A 422 7.13 -6.11 -3.56
N PHE A 423 7.75 -6.84 -2.61
CA PHE A 423 8.18 -8.22 -2.83
C PHE A 423 7.00 -9.18 -3.04
N LYS A 424 5.81 -8.84 -2.53
CA LYS A 424 4.61 -9.66 -2.74
C LYS A 424 4.24 -9.78 -4.21
N ARG A 425 4.52 -8.75 -5.02
CA ARG A 425 4.24 -8.77 -6.49
C ARG A 425 5.22 -9.67 -7.27
N LEU A 426 6.33 -10.08 -6.65
CA LEU A 426 7.32 -10.97 -7.25
C LEU A 426 7.01 -12.46 -7.03
N VAL A 427 5.96 -12.77 -6.25
CA VAL A 427 5.48 -14.13 -5.99
C VAL A 427 4.04 -14.23 -6.48
N PRO A 428 3.61 -15.30 -7.17
CA PRO A 428 2.23 -15.42 -7.61
C PRO A 428 1.27 -15.41 -6.41
N ALA A 429 0.21 -14.61 -6.52
CA ALA A 429 -0.89 -14.67 -5.57
C ALA A 429 -1.61 -16.01 -5.70
N VAL A 430 -2.00 -16.58 -4.56
CA VAL A 430 -2.83 -17.79 -4.50
C VAL A 430 -4.14 -17.42 -3.83
N GLU A 431 -5.24 -17.52 -4.56
CA GLU A 431 -6.58 -17.25 -4.06
C GLU A 431 -7.04 -18.41 -3.15
N ASP A 432 -7.43 -18.11 -1.90
CA ASP A 432 -8.13 -19.09 -1.07
C ASP A 432 -9.60 -19.09 -1.48
N THR A 433 -9.97 -19.99 -2.38
CA THR A 433 -11.36 -20.14 -2.83
C THR A 433 -12.22 -20.88 -1.82
N GLY A 434 -11.68 -21.25 -0.65
CA GLY A 434 -12.29 -22.18 0.30
C GLY A 434 -12.14 -23.66 -0.11
N ASP A 435 -11.93 -23.94 -1.40
CA ASP A 435 -11.57 -25.26 -1.89
C ASP A 435 -10.06 -25.49 -1.80
N ILE A 436 -9.66 -26.27 -0.79
CA ILE A 436 -8.26 -26.61 -0.52
C ILE A 436 -7.60 -27.39 -1.67
N SER A 437 -8.41 -28.01 -2.54
CA SER A 437 -7.94 -28.84 -3.65
C SER A 437 -7.73 -28.05 -4.95
N ALA A 438 -8.23 -26.81 -5.01
CA ALA A 438 -8.17 -25.99 -6.23
C ALA A 438 -6.78 -25.39 -6.50
N PHE A 439 -6.04 -25.01 -5.45
CA PHE A 439 -4.78 -24.29 -5.60
C PHE A 439 -3.53 -25.19 -5.64
N PRO A 440 -2.50 -24.82 -6.42
CA PRO A 440 -1.22 -25.53 -6.44
C PRO A 440 -0.47 -25.37 -5.12
N LEU A 441 0.23 -26.42 -4.69
CA LEU A 441 1.02 -26.41 -3.46
C LEU A 441 2.35 -25.66 -3.60
N LEU A 442 2.79 -25.45 -4.84
CA LEU A 442 3.96 -24.67 -5.19
C LEU A 442 3.63 -23.71 -6.33
N VAL A 443 3.98 -22.44 -6.14
CA VAL A 443 3.90 -21.39 -7.15
C VAL A 443 5.25 -20.72 -7.33
N LEU A 444 5.63 -20.46 -8.57
CA LEU A 444 6.93 -19.94 -8.97
C LEU A 444 6.74 -18.78 -9.94
N GLN A 445 7.52 -17.72 -9.80
CA GLN A 445 7.58 -16.62 -10.75
C GLN A 445 9.02 -16.24 -11.04
N VAL A 446 9.38 -16.18 -12.33
CA VAL A 446 10.65 -15.67 -12.82
C VAL A 446 10.39 -14.28 -13.41
N THR A 447 10.86 -13.24 -12.72
CA THR A 447 10.71 -11.84 -13.15
C THR A 447 12.04 -11.34 -13.71
N HIS A 448 12.06 -10.91 -14.97
CA HIS A 448 13.22 -10.33 -15.64
C HIS A 448 13.21 -8.80 -15.51
N PHE A 449 14.34 -8.22 -15.09
CA PHE A 449 14.50 -6.77 -14.87
C PHE A 449 15.23 -6.07 -16.02
N LYS A 450 15.09 -4.75 -16.12
CA LYS A 450 15.75 -3.89 -17.13
C LYS A 450 17.27 -4.02 -17.15
N CYS A 451 17.89 -4.24 -15.99
CA CYS A 451 19.34 -4.45 -15.86
C CYS A 451 19.80 -5.85 -16.33
N GLY A 452 18.86 -6.71 -16.76
CA GLY A 452 19.11 -8.10 -17.10
C GLY A 452 19.23 -9.05 -15.90
N GLY A 453 19.08 -8.54 -14.67
CA GLY A 453 18.94 -9.36 -13.48
C GLY A 453 17.58 -10.06 -13.41
N VAL A 454 17.46 -11.04 -12.52
CA VAL A 454 16.25 -11.87 -12.37
C VAL A 454 15.88 -12.00 -10.89
N CYS A 455 14.58 -11.97 -10.59
CA CYS A 455 14.03 -12.47 -9.33
C CYS A 455 13.29 -13.79 -9.55
N LEU A 456 13.58 -14.80 -8.73
CA LEU A 456 12.79 -16.01 -8.61
C LEU A 456 11.97 -15.94 -7.31
N GLY A 457 10.68 -15.64 -7.44
CA GLY A 457 9.71 -15.71 -6.37
C GLY A 457 9.14 -17.12 -6.22
N VAL A 458 9.00 -17.57 -4.97
CA VAL A 458 8.56 -18.92 -4.61
C VAL A 458 7.52 -18.82 -3.50
N GLY A 459 6.32 -19.34 -3.74
CA GLY A 459 5.31 -19.58 -2.71
C GLY A 459 5.14 -21.08 -2.50
N THR A 460 5.44 -21.59 -1.32
CA THR A 460 5.32 -23.02 -0.98
C THR A 460 4.32 -23.22 0.14
N GLN A 461 3.28 -24.04 -0.09
CA GLN A 461 2.33 -24.40 0.96
C GLN A 461 3.06 -25.18 2.06
N HIS A 462 3.07 -24.61 3.26
CA HIS A 462 3.82 -25.10 4.41
C HIS A 462 3.46 -26.53 4.82
N TYR A 463 2.24 -27.01 4.57
CA TYR A 463 1.87 -28.42 4.80
C TYR A 463 2.71 -29.42 3.98
N VAL A 464 3.27 -29.00 2.85
CA VAL A 464 4.10 -29.87 2.01
C VAL A 464 5.51 -30.01 2.57
N SER A 465 6.13 -28.91 2.97
CA SER A 465 7.55 -28.92 3.32
C SER A 465 7.94 -27.78 4.26
N ASP A 466 8.86 -28.07 5.17
CA ASP A 466 9.57 -27.02 5.91
C ASP A 466 10.72 -26.43 5.07
N GLY A 467 11.41 -25.42 5.63
CA GLY A 467 12.49 -24.72 4.93
C GLY A 467 13.64 -25.62 4.44
N LEU A 468 13.98 -26.72 5.15
CA LEU A 468 15.02 -27.65 4.71
C LEU A 468 14.53 -28.48 3.51
N SER A 469 13.32 -29.02 3.58
CA SER A 469 12.69 -29.77 2.49
C SER A 469 12.49 -28.89 1.25
N THR A 470 12.08 -27.63 1.43
CA THR A 470 11.95 -26.65 0.34
C THR A 470 13.32 -26.32 -0.27
N ALA A 471 14.36 -26.10 0.54
CA ALA A 471 15.71 -25.87 0.02
C ALA A 471 16.26 -27.10 -0.74
N HIS A 472 15.98 -28.31 -0.26
CA HIS A 472 16.35 -29.56 -0.94
C HIS A 472 15.69 -29.65 -2.32
N PHE A 473 14.40 -29.32 -2.43
CA PHE A 473 13.71 -29.26 -3.72
C PHE A 473 14.33 -28.20 -4.65
N MET A 474 14.50 -26.96 -4.18
CA MET A 474 15.03 -25.86 -5.00
C MET A 474 16.46 -26.15 -5.50
N ASN A 475 17.31 -26.70 -4.64
CA ASN A 475 18.69 -27.05 -5.01
C ASN A 475 18.72 -28.22 -6.00
N SER A 476 17.83 -29.20 -5.84
CA SER A 476 17.68 -30.32 -6.79
C SER A 476 17.19 -29.86 -8.16
N TRP A 477 16.20 -28.97 -8.19
CA TRP A 477 15.73 -28.34 -9.43
C TRP A 477 16.85 -27.55 -10.12
N SER A 478 17.60 -26.75 -9.35
CA SER A 478 18.74 -26.00 -9.90
C SER A 478 19.85 -26.93 -10.45
N ALA A 479 20.12 -28.05 -9.78
CA ALA A 479 21.10 -29.03 -10.22
C ALA A 479 20.69 -29.68 -11.55
N LEU A 480 19.43 -30.11 -11.67
CA LEU A 480 18.89 -30.65 -12.92
C LEU A 480 18.92 -29.60 -14.04
N CYS A 481 18.63 -28.34 -13.74
CA CYS A 481 18.74 -27.25 -14.71
C CYS A 481 20.18 -27.10 -15.24
N ARG A 482 21.19 -27.34 -14.39
CA ARG A 482 22.61 -27.40 -14.79
C ARG A 482 23.03 -28.68 -15.51
N GLY A 483 22.14 -29.67 -15.64
CA GLY A 483 22.47 -31.00 -16.16
C GLY A 483 23.19 -31.90 -15.14
N ALA A 484 23.15 -31.56 -13.85
CA ALA A 484 23.68 -32.37 -12.77
C ALA A 484 22.59 -33.28 -12.17
N GLN A 485 23.01 -34.34 -11.48
CA GLN A 485 22.10 -35.26 -10.79
C GLN A 485 21.65 -34.70 -9.43
N ILE A 486 20.52 -35.20 -8.94
CA ILE A 486 20.02 -34.88 -7.60
C ILE A 486 20.93 -35.53 -6.55
N SER A 487 21.45 -34.74 -5.62
CA SER A 487 22.43 -35.19 -4.61
C SER A 487 21.87 -36.21 -3.62
N SER A 488 20.58 -36.11 -3.27
CA SER A 488 19.90 -37.04 -2.37
C SER A 488 18.44 -37.19 -2.76
N THR A 489 17.95 -38.42 -2.86
CA THR A 489 16.55 -38.69 -3.21
C THR A 489 15.63 -38.32 -2.04
N PRO A 490 14.48 -37.64 -2.29
CA PRO A 490 13.52 -37.34 -1.23
C PRO A 490 12.88 -38.61 -0.67
N PHE A 491 12.80 -38.68 0.66
CA PHE A 491 12.12 -39.72 1.42
C PHE A 491 10.77 -39.17 1.87
N THR A 492 9.67 -39.66 1.28
CA THR A 492 8.35 -39.05 1.44
C THR A 492 7.48 -39.70 2.52
N ASP A 493 7.88 -40.82 3.12
CA ASP A 493 7.08 -41.50 4.14
C ASP A 493 7.08 -40.72 5.46
N ARG A 494 5.96 -40.06 5.76
CA ARG A 494 5.82 -39.21 6.95
C ARG A 494 5.44 -40.00 8.20
N THR A 495 5.12 -41.29 8.08
CA THR A 495 4.67 -42.11 9.21
C THR A 495 5.76 -42.32 10.27
N LEU A 496 7.03 -42.02 9.95
CA LEU A 496 8.13 -41.96 10.92
C LEU A 496 7.89 -40.94 12.05
N LEU A 497 7.01 -39.95 11.84
CA LEU A 497 6.60 -38.94 12.82
C LEU A 497 5.20 -39.20 13.40
N ARG A 498 4.65 -40.41 13.25
CA ARG A 498 3.41 -40.78 13.93
C ARG A 498 3.63 -40.79 15.43
N ALA A 499 2.61 -40.32 16.18
CA ALA A 499 2.58 -40.47 17.63
C ALA A 499 2.65 -41.95 18.03
N ARG A 500 3.07 -42.19 19.27
CA ARG A 500 3.02 -43.54 19.86
C ARG A 500 1.57 -43.96 20.09
N ASP A 501 1.35 -45.27 20.16
CA ASP A 501 0.05 -45.85 20.47
C ASP A 501 0.15 -46.68 21.76
N PRO A 502 -0.49 -46.25 22.88
CA PRO A 502 -1.24 -45.00 23.03
C PRO A 502 -0.33 -43.75 23.11
N PRO A 503 -0.83 -42.55 22.77
CA PRO A 503 -0.08 -41.31 22.98
C PRO A 503 0.19 -41.08 24.47
N THR A 504 1.45 -40.86 24.83
CA THR A 504 1.93 -40.70 26.22
C THR A 504 2.82 -39.45 26.36
N PRO A 505 2.23 -38.23 26.34
CA PRO A 505 2.98 -37.02 26.59
C PRO A 505 3.56 -37.02 28.01
N ARG A 506 4.84 -36.69 28.13
CA ARG A 506 5.61 -36.65 29.38
C ARG A 506 5.89 -35.23 29.88
N PHE A 507 5.53 -34.23 29.09
CA PHE A 507 5.75 -32.81 29.39
C PHE A 507 4.48 -31.99 29.14
N HIS A 508 4.41 -30.81 29.74
CA HIS A 508 3.29 -29.88 29.57
C HIS A 508 3.24 -29.21 28.19
N HIS A 509 4.36 -29.19 27.45
CA HIS A 509 4.50 -28.57 26.14
C HIS A 509 4.00 -27.12 26.06
N ALA A 510 4.58 -26.24 26.89
CA ALA A 510 4.27 -24.81 26.99
C ALA A 510 4.25 -24.09 25.62
N GLU A 511 5.01 -24.59 24.65
CA GLU A 511 5.06 -24.09 23.27
C GLU A 511 3.75 -24.19 22.47
N TYR A 512 2.75 -24.95 22.96
CA TYR A 512 1.42 -25.07 22.35
C TYR A 512 0.30 -24.49 23.23
N HIS A 513 0.65 -23.79 24.32
CA HIS A 513 -0.32 -23.04 25.14
C HIS A 513 -0.43 -21.60 24.64
N PRO A 514 -1.52 -20.88 24.98
CA PRO A 514 -1.65 -19.46 24.69
C PRO A 514 -0.43 -18.66 25.21
N ALA A 515 0.09 -17.76 24.38
CA ALA A 515 1.21 -16.91 24.74
C ALA A 515 0.82 -15.88 25.82
N PRO A 516 1.78 -15.38 26.63
CA PRO A 516 1.50 -14.38 27.65
C PRO A 516 0.85 -13.10 27.10
N ALA A 517 -0.15 -12.59 27.82
CA ALA A 517 -0.77 -11.29 27.55
C ALA A 517 -0.01 -10.15 28.27
N ALA A 518 -0.20 -8.91 27.82
CA ALA A 518 0.36 -7.73 28.48
C ALA A 518 -0.27 -7.53 29.87
N LEU A 519 0.56 -7.32 30.89
CA LEU A 519 0.15 -6.92 32.23
C LEU A 519 -0.32 -5.47 32.19
N LEU A 520 -1.48 -5.20 32.79
CA LEU A 520 -1.95 -3.84 33.03
C LEU A 520 -1.05 -3.20 34.11
N SER A 521 -0.44 -2.04 33.83
CA SER A 521 0.47 -1.36 34.76
C SER A 521 -0.21 -1.05 36.10
N SER A 522 0.41 -1.42 37.22
CA SER A 522 -0.11 -1.31 38.59
C SER A 522 -0.04 0.10 39.20
N THR A 523 0.13 1.15 38.39
CA THR A 523 0.10 2.55 38.83
C THR A 523 -1.26 3.22 38.67
N THR A 524 -2.30 2.46 38.31
CA THR A 524 -3.68 2.98 38.20
C THR A 524 -4.52 2.46 39.36
N PRO A 525 -5.20 3.31 40.16
CA PRO A 525 -6.02 2.86 41.28
C PRO A 525 -7.17 1.94 40.81
N PRO A 526 -7.58 0.95 41.62
CA PRO A 526 -8.63 0.00 41.25
C PRO A 526 -10.02 0.64 41.42
N GLN A 527 -10.38 1.60 40.56
CA GLN A 527 -11.76 2.09 40.39
C GLN A 527 -12.16 2.43 38.93
N LEU A 528 -11.36 2.05 37.93
CA LEU A 528 -11.68 2.27 36.51
C LEU A 528 -11.69 0.95 35.73
N LEU A 529 -12.69 0.12 36.00
CA LEU A 529 -13.10 -1.00 35.11
C LEU A 529 -14.47 -0.75 34.48
N SER A 530 -14.95 0.50 34.51
CA SER A 530 -16.20 0.92 33.86
C SER A 530 -16.15 2.41 33.50
N SER A 531 -15.37 2.75 32.49
CA SER A 531 -15.66 3.92 31.64
C SER A 531 -14.72 3.93 30.46
N SER A 532 -15.34 3.85 29.29
CA SER A 532 -14.99 4.55 28.08
C SER A 532 -14.20 5.85 28.33
N GLU A 533 -12.89 5.82 28.08
CA GLU A 533 -12.18 6.99 27.60
C GLU A 533 -11.48 6.63 26.27
N PRO A 534 -11.71 7.41 25.21
CA PRO A 534 -11.12 7.17 23.90
C PRO A 534 -9.67 7.64 23.93
N THR A 535 -8.72 6.71 23.93
CA THR A 535 -7.36 7.04 23.48
C THR A 535 -7.36 7.00 21.96
N THR A 536 -7.26 8.19 21.37
CA THR A 536 -7.25 8.55 19.93
C THR A 536 -6.03 8.02 19.16
N ARG A 537 -5.55 6.80 19.44
CA ARG A 537 -4.38 6.26 18.77
C ARG A 537 -4.81 5.51 17.50
N PRO A 538 -4.36 5.92 16.30
CA PRO A 538 -4.64 5.18 15.06
C PRO A 538 -4.10 3.73 15.16
N PRO A 539 -4.67 2.76 14.42
CA PRO A 539 -4.11 1.42 14.37
C PRO A 539 -2.64 1.49 13.94
N ALA A 540 -1.75 0.93 14.77
CA ALA A 540 -0.32 1.13 14.63
C ALA A 540 0.19 0.49 13.33
N THR A 541 0.68 1.34 12.41
CA THR A 541 1.41 0.89 11.21
C THR A 541 2.66 0.10 11.61
N THR A 542 3.01 -0.89 10.80
CA THR A 542 4.18 -1.75 11.02
C THR A 542 5.24 -1.49 9.96
N ALA A 543 6.48 -1.40 10.40
CA ALA A 543 7.66 -1.26 9.57
C ALA A 543 8.39 -2.60 9.52
N VAL A 544 9.06 -2.84 8.40
CA VAL A 544 9.94 -3.99 8.21
C VAL A 544 11.35 -3.48 7.98
N GLY A 545 12.31 -4.00 8.75
CA GLY A 545 13.72 -3.64 8.65
C GLY A 545 14.61 -4.86 8.49
N ILE A 546 15.74 -4.68 7.81
CA ILE A 546 16.83 -5.65 7.73
C ILE A 546 18.09 -5.04 8.35
N PHE A 547 18.73 -5.78 9.26
CA PHE A 547 19.84 -5.29 10.07
C PHE A 547 21.03 -6.25 9.98
N LYS A 548 22.11 -5.79 9.33
CA LYS A 548 23.33 -6.59 9.13
C LYS A 548 24.22 -6.58 10.38
N LEU A 549 24.32 -7.72 11.06
CA LEU A 549 25.28 -7.96 12.13
C LEU A 549 26.58 -8.53 11.54
N THR A 550 27.63 -7.72 11.52
CA THR A 550 28.94 -8.14 10.99
C THR A 550 29.59 -9.18 11.89
N ARG A 551 30.63 -9.86 11.37
CA ARG A 551 31.43 -10.78 12.18
C ARG A 551 32.04 -10.10 13.42
N ALA A 552 32.40 -8.82 13.32
CA ALA A 552 32.88 -8.03 14.45
C ALA A 552 31.78 -7.78 15.48
N ASP A 553 30.56 -7.44 15.04
CA ASP A 553 29.40 -7.28 15.93
C ASP A 553 29.08 -8.59 16.66
N LEU A 554 29.12 -9.73 15.97
CA LEU A 554 28.91 -11.05 16.58
C LEU A 554 30.00 -11.42 17.59
N ALA A 555 31.27 -11.07 17.30
CA ALA A 555 32.37 -11.26 18.24
C ALA A 555 32.21 -10.40 19.50
N ARG A 556 31.78 -9.15 19.33
CA ARG A 556 31.46 -8.21 20.41
C ARG A 556 30.31 -8.70 21.29
N LEU A 557 29.21 -9.20 20.70
CA LEU A 557 28.11 -9.78 21.48
C LEU A 557 28.61 -11.00 22.29
N ARG A 558 29.50 -11.80 21.72
CA ARG A 558 30.09 -12.93 22.44
C ARG A 558 31.03 -12.51 23.58
N SER A 559 31.76 -11.41 23.45
CA SER A 559 32.68 -10.94 24.50
C SER A 559 31.95 -10.38 25.74
N GLN A 560 30.66 -10.06 25.64
CA GLN A 560 29.82 -9.65 26.77
C GLN A 560 29.40 -10.83 27.66
N LEU A 561 29.69 -12.07 27.23
CA LEU A 561 29.36 -13.28 27.97
C LEU A 561 30.51 -13.61 28.93
N PRO A 562 30.24 -14.14 30.15
CA PRO A 562 31.28 -14.50 31.10
C PRO A 562 32.29 -15.48 30.48
N VAL A 563 33.59 -15.20 30.66
CA VAL A 563 34.65 -16.15 30.30
C VAL A 563 34.62 -17.28 31.32
N ALA A 564 34.53 -18.52 30.86
CA ALA A 564 34.52 -19.70 31.73
C ALA A 564 35.81 -19.72 32.58
N GLY A 565 35.67 -19.50 33.88
CA GLY A 565 36.75 -19.73 34.85
C GLY A 565 37.08 -21.22 34.98
N ASP A 566 38.31 -21.52 35.36
CA ASP A 566 38.82 -22.88 35.54
C ASP A 566 38.16 -23.56 36.75
N GLY A 567 37.03 -24.24 36.49
CA GLY A 567 36.31 -25.02 37.48
C GLY A 567 35.44 -26.07 36.79
N HIS A 568 35.44 -27.28 37.33
CA HIS A 568 34.92 -28.53 36.71
C HIS A 568 33.38 -28.61 36.58
N SER A 569 32.64 -27.50 36.54
CA SER A 569 31.24 -27.46 36.11
C SER A 569 31.17 -27.16 34.61
N ALA A 570 30.95 -28.23 33.83
CA ALA A 570 31.00 -28.25 32.38
C ALA A 570 30.21 -27.12 31.68
N ARG A 571 30.95 -26.14 31.17
CA ARG A 571 30.86 -25.56 29.82
C ARG A 571 29.65 -26.03 28.99
N ARG A 572 28.59 -25.23 28.92
CA ARG A 572 27.81 -25.09 27.67
C ARG A 572 28.16 -23.77 27.03
N ARG A 573 29.01 -23.83 26.00
CA ARG A 573 29.29 -22.69 25.14
C ARG A 573 27.98 -22.29 24.48
N LEU A 574 27.47 -21.10 24.80
CA LEU A 574 26.28 -20.54 24.16
C LEU A 574 26.44 -20.53 22.64
N THR A 575 25.43 -21.00 21.92
CA THR A 575 25.44 -21.01 20.45
C THR A 575 25.35 -19.60 19.90
N THR A 576 25.86 -19.35 18.69
CA THR A 576 25.66 -18.04 18.02
C THR A 576 24.19 -17.70 17.91
N PHE A 577 23.35 -18.70 17.62
CA PHE A 577 21.90 -18.52 17.58
C PHE A 577 21.35 -18.02 18.92
N ALA A 578 21.68 -18.68 20.05
CA ALA A 578 21.20 -18.25 21.36
C ALA A 578 21.61 -16.80 21.70
N VAL A 579 22.83 -16.40 21.33
CA VAL A 579 23.34 -15.04 21.54
C VAL A 579 22.59 -14.02 20.68
N VAL A 580 22.44 -14.28 19.37
CA VAL A 580 21.72 -13.36 18.46
C VAL A 580 20.24 -13.29 18.83
N ALA A 581 19.61 -14.43 19.12
CA ALA A 581 18.22 -14.50 19.52
C ALA A 581 17.95 -13.72 20.81
N ALA A 582 18.82 -13.87 21.82
CA ALA A 582 18.77 -13.10 23.05
C ALA A 582 18.95 -11.61 22.82
N HIS A 583 19.89 -11.21 21.96
CA HIS A 583 20.11 -9.79 21.64
C HIS A 583 18.89 -9.18 20.94
N VAL A 584 18.34 -9.85 19.93
CA VAL A 584 17.13 -9.40 19.23
C VAL A 584 15.94 -9.31 20.19
N TRP A 585 15.73 -10.32 21.03
CA TRP A 585 14.65 -10.35 22.01
C TRP A 585 14.78 -9.20 23.02
N ARG A 586 15.98 -8.98 23.56
CA ARG A 586 16.30 -7.84 24.43
C ARG A 586 16.03 -6.50 23.75
N CYS A 587 16.52 -6.28 22.54
CA CYS A 587 16.31 -5.04 21.81
C CYS A 587 14.82 -4.79 21.53
N ALA A 588 14.05 -5.82 21.19
CA ALA A 588 12.61 -5.71 20.98
C ALA A 588 11.85 -5.35 22.29
N CYS A 589 12.18 -6.00 23.41
CA CYS A 589 11.60 -5.67 24.71
C CYS A 589 11.89 -4.22 25.13
N LEU A 590 13.13 -3.76 24.94
CA LEU A 590 13.52 -2.38 25.21
C LEU A 590 12.84 -1.38 24.28
N ALA A 591 12.77 -1.68 22.98
CA ALA A 591 12.10 -0.83 21.99
C ALA A 591 10.61 -0.63 22.29
N ARG A 592 9.96 -1.70 22.78
CA ARG A 592 8.54 -1.71 23.19
C ARG A 592 8.29 -1.05 24.56
N GLY A 593 9.34 -0.78 25.34
CA GLY A 593 9.21 -0.16 26.67
C GLY A 593 8.43 -1.01 27.67
N LEU A 594 8.59 -2.34 27.62
CA LEU A 594 7.83 -3.26 28.48
C LEU A 594 8.30 -3.20 29.94
N PRO A 595 7.38 -3.32 30.93
CA PRO A 595 7.76 -3.28 32.34
C PRO A 595 8.57 -4.53 32.72
N PRO A 596 9.51 -4.45 33.69
CA PRO A 596 10.39 -5.57 34.04
C PRO A 596 9.65 -6.86 34.41
N GLU A 597 8.45 -6.73 35.01
CA GLU A 597 7.72 -7.89 35.55
C GLU A 597 6.81 -8.54 34.49
N GLN A 598 6.79 -7.99 33.27
CA GLN A 598 6.04 -8.53 32.15
C GLN A 598 6.63 -9.87 31.72
N PRO A 599 5.86 -10.97 31.72
CA PRO A 599 6.28 -12.20 31.06
C PRO A 599 6.32 -11.99 29.54
N THR A 600 7.42 -12.38 28.92
CA THR A 600 7.62 -12.35 27.47
C THR A 600 8.05 -13.73 26.99
N MET A 601 7.59 -14.13 25.82
CA MET A 601 7.97 -15.40 25.19
C MET A 601 8.63 -15.15 23.83
N LEU A 602 9.75 -15.84 23.59
CA LEU A 602 10.40 -15.90 22.29
C LEU A 602 10.17 -17.29 21.67
N LEU A 603 9.46 -17.37 20.54
CA LEU A 603 9.21 -18.63 19.85
C LEU A 603 10.27 -18.85 18.77
N SER A 604 10.98 -19.98 18.86
CA SER A 604 12.07 -20.34 17.95
C SER A 604 11.83 -21.70 17.29
N ALA A 605 11.96 -21.76 15.97
CA ALA A 605 11.88 -23.00 15.21
C ALA A 605 13.13 -23.88 15.43
N VAL A 606 12.93 -25.16 15.75
CA VAL A 606 14.00 -26.14 15.99
C VAL A 606 13.80 -27.36 15.11
N SER A 607 14.81 -27.71 14.29
CA SER A 607 14.71 -28.91 13.46
C SER A 607 14.92 -30.19 14.28
N GLY A 608 13.96 -31.11 14.20
CA GLY A 608 14.00 -32.41 14.87
C GLY A 608 14.81 -33.49 14.15
N ARG A 609 15.22 -33.28 12.89
CA ARG A 609 15.83 -34.32 12.03
C ARG A 609 17.00 -35.06 12.68
N ARG A 610 17.89 -34.31 13.35
CA ARG A 610 19.08 -34.83 14.04
C ARG A 610 18.87 -35.09 15.54
N ARG A 611 17.74 -34.65 16.09
CA ARG A 611 17.40 -34.74 17.51
C ARG A 611 16.62 -36.02 17.83
N LEU A 612 15.76 -36.44 16.91
CA LEU A 612 15.06 -37.72 16.98
C LEU A 612 16.05 -38.90 16.90
N ARG A 613 15.74 -39.98 17.60
CA ARG A 613 16.51 -41.24 17.64
C ARG A 613 15.61 -42.42 17.29
N PRO A 614 15.91 -43.20 16.22
CA PRO A 614 16.97 -42.94 15.23
C PRO A 614 16.76 -41.61 14.48
N PRO A 615 17.82 -41.00 13.93
CA PRO A 615 17.69 -39.79 13.12
C PRO A 615 16.84 -40.08 11.87
N LEU A 616 16.12 -39.07 11.41
CA LEU A 616 15.37 -39.21 10.16
C LEU A 616 16.32 -39.34 8.96
N PRO A 617 15.89 -39.99 7.86
CA PRO A 617 16.67 -40.04 6.63
C PRO A 617 17.06 -38.63 6.16
N ASP A 618 18.28 -38.48 5.62
CA ASP A 618 18.79 -37.16 5.16
C ASP A 618 17.88 -36.51 4.11
N GLY A 619 17.22 -37.32 3.28
CA GLY A 619 16.25 -36.87 2.28
C GLY A 619 14.81 -36.70 2.79
N TYR A 620 14.53 -36.80 4.10
CA TYR A 620 13.15 -36.71 4.62
C TYR A 620 12.44 -35.44 4.13
N PHE A 621 11.33 -35.64 3.42
CA PHE A 621 10.58 -34.61 2.73
C PHE A 621 9.21 -34.36 3.37
N GLY A 622 9.19 -33.36 4.24
CA GLY A 622 8.04 -32.93 5.03
C GLY A 622 8.46 -31.89 6.07
N ASN A 623 7.60 -31.61 7.05
CA ASN A 623 7.93 -30.75 8.18
C ASN A 623 8.54 -31.55 9.33
N VAL A 624 9.67 -31.09 9.84
CA VAL A 624 10.30 -31.63 11.07
C VAL A 624 10.69 -30.46 11.98
N VAL A 625 9.78 -29.50 12.12
CA VAL A 625 9.98 -28.28 12.89
C VAL A 625 9.22 -28.38 14.21
N PHE A 626 9.98 -28.47 15.29
CA PHE A 626 9.47 -28.29 16.65
C PHE A 626 9.66 -26.84 17.10
N THR A 627 9.09 -26.48 18.24
CA THR A 627 9.10 -25.10 18.74
C THR A 627 9.75 -25.06 20.11
N ALA A 628 10.83 -24.29 20.25
CA ALA A 628 11.33 -23.90 21.55
C ALA A 628 10.64 -22.59 21.96
N ALA A 629 10.13 -22.53 23.18
CA ALA A 629 9.43 -21.37 23.72
C ALA A 629 10.08 -20.90 25.04
N PRO A 630 11.31 -20.33 25.01
CA PRO A 630 11.85 -19.62 26.16
C PRO A 630 10.88 -18.55 26.65
N LEU A 631 10.55 -18.62 27.94
CA LEU A 631 9.66 -17.73 28.67
C LEU A 631 10.45 -17.14 29.84
N ALA A 632 10.45 -15.82 29.96
CA ALA A 632 11.08 -15.10 31.06
C ALA A 632 10.42 -13.74 31.26
N ASP A 633 10.64 -13.15 32.43
CA ASP A 633 10.24 -11.76 32.67
C ASP A 633 11.17 -10.81 31.90
N VAL A 634 10.62 -9.69 31.42
CA VAL A 634 11.35 -8.68 30.66
C VAL A 634 12.58 -8.18 31.41
N GLY A 635 12.53 -8.06 32.74
CA GLY A 635 13.67 -7.69 33.57
C GLY A 635 14.83 -8.68 33.46
N THR A 636 14.54 -9.98 33.35
CA THR A 636 15.55 -11.02 33.11
C THR A 636 16.13 -10.90 31.70
N VAL A 637 15.28 -10.64 30.70
CA VAL A 637 15.71 -10.51 29.29
C VAL A 637 16.56 -9.25 29.07
N THR A 638 16.18 -8.14 29.71
CA THR A 638 16.81 -6.82 29.53
C THR A 638 18.00 -6.57 30.46
N GLY A 639 18.04 -7.25 31.61
CA GLY A 639 19.08 -7.12 32.63
C GLY A 639 20.48 -7.59 32.20
N GLY A 640 20.61 -8.34 31.10
CA GLY A 640 21.90 -8.65 30.49
C GLY A 640 21.84 -9.75 29.43
N LEU A 641 22.71 -9.65 28.43
CA LEU A 641 22.73 -10.60 27.29
C LEU A 641 22.98 -12.05 27.72
N ALA A 642 23.80 -12.26 28.75
CA ALA A 642 24.13 -13.61 29.24
C ALA A 642 22.92 -14.35 29.82
N GLY A 643 22.08 -13.66 30.60
CA GLY A 643 20.87 -14.25 31.20
C GLY A 643 19.88 -14.66 30.12
N ALA A 644 19.54 -13.74 29.21
CA ALA A 644 18.66 -14.01 28.08
C ALA A 644 19.20 -15.16 27.19
N ALA A 645 20.49 -15.18 26.87
CA ALA A 645 21.10 -16.23 26.05
C ALA A 645 21.08 -17.60 26.75
N ALA A 646 21.24 -17.65 28.08
CA ALA A 646 21.13 -18.88 28.84
C ALA A 646 19.70 -19.45 28.81
N VAL A 647 18.68 -18.59 28.93
CA VAL A 647 17.26 -18.99 28.83
C VAL A 647 16.96 -19.56 27.44
N VAL A 648 17.39 -18.88 26.37
CA VAL A 648 17.21 -19.37 24.99
C VAL A 648 17.93 -20.70 24.77
N GLN A 649 19.19 -20.82 25.22
CA GLN A 649 19.97 -22.05 25.05
C GLN A 649 19.34 -23.22 25.81
N ALA A 650 18.88 -23.01 27.05
CA ALA A 650 18.21 -24.05 27.84
C ALA A 650 16.93 -24.56 27.17
N ALA A 651 16.12 -23.66 26.61
CA ALA A 651 14.91 -24.04 25.88
C ALA A 651 15.23 -24.85 24.61
N VAL A 652 16.28 -24.48 23.87
CA VAL A 652 16.73 -25.22 22.67
C VAL A 652 17.36 -26.58 23.03
N ASP A 653 18.08 -26.67 24.15
CA ASP A 653 18.70 -27.91 24.62
C ASP A 653 17.67 -28.91 25.15
N ARG A 654 16.54 -28.43 25.69
CA ARG A 654 15.42 -29.27 26.15
C ARG A 654 14.78 -30.08 25.02
N MET A 655 14.90 -29.64 23.77
CA MET A 655 14.34 -30.30 22.59
C MET A 655 15.14 -31.55 22.19
N ASP A 656 15.32 -32.52 23.09
CA ASP A 656 15.93 -33.82 22.78
C ASP A 656 14.92 -34.81 22.16
N ASP A 657 15.34 -36.04 21.88
CA ASP A 657 14.45 -37.08 21.35
C ASP A 657 13.22 -37.30 22.24
N GLY A 658 13.41 -37.35 23.55
CA GLY A 658 12.34 -37.61 24.51
C GLY A 658 11.30 -36.49 24.51
N TYR A 659 11.74 -35.23 24.47
CA TYR A 659 10.86 -34.08 24.39
C TYR A 659 10.13 -34.00 23.04
N CYS A 660 10.85 -34.19 21.92
CA CYS A 660 10.27 -34.20 20.58
C CYS A 660 9.21 -35.30 20.40
N ARG A 661 9.46 -36.53 20.88
CA ARG A 661 8.47 -37.61 20.81
C ARG A 661 7.27 -37.36 21.71
N SER A 662 7.50 -36.80 22.90
CA SER A 662 6.40 -36.36 23.78
C SER A 662 5.52 -35.31 23.11
N ALA A 663 6.10 -34.38 22.34
CA ALA A 663 5.35 -33.34 21.64
C ALA A 663 4.45 -33.93 20.53
N LEU A 664 4.92 -34.95 19.80
CA LEU A 664 4.10 -35.64 18.81
C LEU A 664 2.86 -36.28 19.44
N ASP A 665 3.04 -36.94 20.57
CA ASP A 665 1.94 -37.55 21.34
C ASP A 665 1.00 -36.49 21.92
N TYR A 666 1.54 -35.38 22.43
CA TYR A 666 0.75 -34.26 22.95
C TYR A 666 -0.16 -33.68 21.86
N LEU A 667 0.39 -33.46 20.66
CA LEU A 667 -0.39 -32.96 19.52
C LEU A 667 -1.45 -33.97 19.05
N GLU A 668 -1.18 -35.27 19.13
CA GLU A 668 -2.19 -36.30 18.79
C GLU A 668 -3.42 -36.21 19.70
N LEU A 669 -3.21 -35.94 21.00
CA LEU A 669 -4.32 -35.78 21.95
C LEU A 669 -5.12 -34.49 21.75
N LEU A 670 -4.51 -33.44 21.19
CA LEU A 670 -5.18 -32.17 20.90
C LEU A 670 -5.95 -32.15 19.58
N GLN A 671 -5.87 -33.23 18.79
CA GLN A 671 -6.24 -33.25 17.38
C GLN A 671 -7.77 -33.27 17.08
N GLN A 672 -8.62 -32.72 17.94
CA GLN A 672 -10.08 -32.78 17.79
C GLN A 672 -10.71 -31.36 17.79
N PRO A 673 -11.33 -30.86 16.69
CA PRO A 673 -11.48 -31.47 15.36
C PRO A 673 -10.32 -31.17 14.39
N ASP A 674 -9.42 -30.21 14.67
CA ASP A 674 -8.16 -30.02 13.94
C ASP A 674 -7.10 -29.25 14.78
N LEU A 675 -5.85 -29.32 14.34
CA LEU A 675 -4.72 -28.60 14.97
C LEU A 675 -4.53 -27.17 14.41
N SER A 676 -5.42 -26.70 13.54
CA SER A 676 -5.26 -25.39 12.87
C SER A 676 -5.36 -24.22 13.85
N SER A 677 -6.10 -24.39 14.95
CA SER A 677 -6.17 -23.43 16.05
C SER A 677 -4.84 -23.22 16.79
N LEU A 678 -3.92 -24.20 16.71
CA LEU A 678 -2.57 -24.11 17.25
C LEU A 678 -1.57 -23.52 16.25
N ALA A 679 -1.99 -23.29 14.99
CA ALA A 679 -1.16 -22.65 14.00
C ALA A 679 -0.85 -21.22 14.46
N ARG A 680 0.44 -20.91 14.53
CA ARG A 680 0.91 -19.61 15.01
C ARG A 680 0.62 -18.53 13.98
N GLY A 681 0.08 -17.42 14.45
CA GLY A 681 -0.27 -16.26 13.64
C GLY A 681 -0.06 -14.96 14.39
N ALA A 682 -0.75 -13.91 13.95
CA ALA A 682 -0.68 -12.56 14.51
C ALA A 682 -0.74 -12.55 16.06
N SER A 683 -1.76 -13.18 16.64
CA SER A 683 -1.97 -13.23 18.11
C SER A 683 -0.83 -13.88 18.90
N THR A 684 0.01 -14.70 18.27
CA THR A 684 1.16 -15.35 18.91
C THR A 684 2.37 -14.42 19.02
N PHE A 685 2.60 -13.57 18.01
CA PHE A 685 3.82 -12.76 17.90
C PHE A 685 3.63 -11.30 18.30
N HIS A 686 2.38 -10.86 18.49
CA HIS A 686 2.06 -9.49 18.85
C HIS A 686 2.48 -9.10 20.28
N ALA A 687 2.61 -7.77 20.47
CA ALA A 687 2.74 -7.10 21.75
C ALA A 687 4.00 -7.47 22.55
N VAL A 688 3.89 -8.38 23.51
CA VAL A 688 4.99 -8.71 24.45
C VAL A 688 5.85 -9.88 23.96
N ASN A 689 5.41 -10.62 22.94
CA ASN A 689 6.06 -11.83 22.45
C ASN A 689 6.84 -11.59 21.16
N LEU A 690 7.68 -12.56 20.77
CA LEU A 690 8.46 -12.47 19.54
C LEU A 690 8.61 -13.84 18.89
N GLY A 691 8.57 -13.91 17.56
CA GLY A 691 8.93 -15.10 16.79
C GLY A 691 10.26 -14.91 16.11
N LEU A 692 11.21 -15.84 16.24
CA LEU A 692 12.51 -15.77 15.55
C LEU A 692 12.84 -17.09 14.86
N THR A 693 12.86 -17.07 13.54
CA THR A 693 13.20 -18.25 12.72
C THR A 693 14.57 -18.09 12.09
N SER A 694 15.47 -19.04 12.30
CA SER A 694 16.82 -19.01 11.71
C SER A 694 16.87 -19.79 10.39
N TRP A 695 17.32 -19.14 9.32
CA TRP A 695 17.62 -19.77 8.03
C TRP A 695 19.12 -19.99 7.82
N VAL A 696 19.95 -19.74 8.84
CA VAL A 696 21.42 -19.82 8.75
C VAL A 696 21.93 -21.21 8.35
N GLN A 697 21.24 -22.26 8.78
CA GLN A 697 21.60 -23.65 8.46
C GLN A 697 20.93 -24.17 7.17
N LEU A 698 20.07 -23.36 6.54
CA LEU A 698 19.44 -23.73 5.28
C LEU A 698 20.40 -23.42 4.11
N PRO A 699 20.58 -24.32 3.13
CA PRO A 699 21.43 -24.08 1.96
C PRO A 699 20.73 -23.15 0.94
N ILE A 700 20.34 -21.94 1.37
CA ILE A 700 19.48 -21.01 0.60
C ILE A 700 20.19 -20.32 -0.56
N HIS A 701 21.52 -20.27 -0.57
CA HIS A 701 22.33 -19.66 -1.62
C HIS A 701 22.88 -20.68 -2.63
N ASP A 702 22.49 -21.95 -2.54
CA ASP A 702 23.05 -23.03 -3.38
C ASP A 702 22.23 -23.28 -4.67
N SER A 703 21.13 -22.57 -4.83
CA SER A 703 20.23 -22.68 -6.00
C SER A 703 20.79 -21.98 -7.24
N ASP A 704 21.92 -22.46 -7.75
CA ASP A 704 22.52 -21.98 -9.00
C ASP A 704 21.88 -22.70 -10.21
N PHE A 705 21.14 -22.00 -11.06
CA PHE A 705 20.46 -22.65 -12.19
C PHE A 705 21.37 -22.88 -13.43
N GLY A 706 22.66 -22.57 -13.31
CA GLY A 706 23.64 -22.51 -14.39
C GLY A 706 24.04 -21.09 -14.77
N TRP A 707 23.48 -20.11 -14.07
CA TRP A 707 23.66 -18.67 -14.32
C TRP A 707 24.21 -17.93 -13.09
N GLY A 708 24.74 -18.66 -12.12
CA GLY A 708 25.30 -18.13 -10.89
C GLY A 708 24.37 -18.28 -9.69
N ARG A 709 24.96 -18.10 -8.50
CA ARG A 709 24.26 -18.13 -7.20
C ARG A 709 23.45 -16.86 -6.98
N PRO A 710 22.37 -16.91 -6.19
CA PRO A 710 21.62 -15.71 -5.83
C PRO A 710 22.49 -14.75 -5.02
N VAL A 711 22.37 -13.46 -5.30
CA VAL A 711 23.02 -12.38 -4.53
C VAL A 711 22.28 -12.06 -3.23
N PHE A 712 21.00 -12.48 -3.15
CA PHE A 712 20.16 -12.38 -1.95
C PHE A 712 19.11 -13.50 -2.00
N MET A 713 18.82 -14.10 -0.83
CA MET A 713 17.65 -14.93 -0.61
C MET A 713 17.02 -14.56 0.73
N GLY A 714 15.72 -14.26 0.72
CA GLY A 714 15.00 -13.86 1.91
C GLY A 714 13.49 -14.12 1.82
N PRO A 715 12.74 -13.83 2.88
CA PRO A 715 11.28 -13.90 2.87
C PRO A 715 10.71 -12.92 1.85
N GLY A 716 9.59 -13.27 1.21
CA GLY A 716 8.89 -12.38 0.26
C GLY A 716 7.93 -11.38 0.92
N GLY A 717 7.91 -11.35 2.26
CA GLY A 717 7.11 -10.45 3.09
C GLY A 717 7.07 -10.96 4.54
N LEU A 718 6.78 -10.07 5.49
CA LEU A 718 6.46 -10.44 6.87
C LEU A 718 5.00 -10.09 7.16
N ALA A 719 4.21 -11.11 7.50
CA ALA A 719 2.77 -10.97 7.70
C ALA A 719 2.38 -10.43 9.09
N HIS A 720 3.28 -10.50 10.06
CA HIS A 720 2.96 -10.23 11.47
C HIS A 720 4.04 -9.38 12.14
N GLU A 721 3.59 -8.40 12.92
CA GLU A 721 4.45 -7.69 13.88
C GLU A 721 5.01 -8.67 14.91
N GLY A 722 6.27 -8.46 15.29
CA GLY A 722 7.00 -9.34 16.20
C GLY A 722 7.55 -10.62 15.56
N LEU A 723 7.36 -10.83 14.25
CA LEU A 723 8.04 -11.91 13.53
C LEU A 723 9.42 -11.44 13.02
N ALA A 724 10.42 -12.31 13.16
CA ALA A 724 11.79 -12.06 12.74
C ALA A 724 12.45 -13.30 12.11
N PHE A 725 13.41 -13.04 11.23
CA PHE A 725 14.25 -14.04 10.58
C PHE A 725 15.74 -13.71 10.75
N VAL A 726 16.56 -14.75 10.89
CA VAL A 726 18.03 -14.62 10.82
C VAL A 726 18.52 -15.28 9.55
N LEU A 727 19.08 -14.48 8.64
CA LEU A 727 19.58 -14.91 7.34
C LEU A 727 21.11 -15.00 7.36
N PRO A 728 21.71 -16.01 6.71
CA PRO A 728 23.14 -16.02 6.45
C PRO A 728 23.50 -15.00 5.37
N SER A 729 24.72 -14.48 5.38
CA SER A 729 25.26 -13.66 4.30
C SER A 729 25.42 -14.45 2.99
N ALA A 730 25.05 -13.85 1.86
CA ALA A 730 25.28 -14.41 0.53
C ALA A 730 26.78 -14.50 0.16
N ASN A 731 27.62 -13.63 0.74
CA ASN A 731 29.02 -13.49 0.38
C ASN A 731 29.96 -14.37 1.23
N GLY A 732 29.45 -15.08 2.24
CA GLY A 732 30.26 -15.93 3.11
C GLY A 732 31.22 -15.16 4.04
N ASP A 733 31.02 -13.85 4.24
CA ASP A 733 31.80 -12.99 5.15
C ASP A 733 31.58 -13.32 6.65
N GLY A 734 30.66 -14.23 6.94
CA GLY A 734 30.29 -14.64 8.30
C GLY A 734 29.37 -13.66 9.02
N SER A 735 28.80 -12.66 8.32
CA SER A 735 27.74 -11.82 8.87
C SER A 735 26.38 -12.52 8.85
N LEU A 736 25.46 -11.98 9.64
CA LEU A 736 24.06 -12.40 9.70
C LEU A 736 23.15 -11.20 9.53
N ASP A 737 22.10 -11.34 8.73
CA ASP A 737 21.07 -10.31 8.59
C ASP A 737 19.86 -10.66 9.45
N VAL A 738 19.42 -9.73 10.28
CA VAL A 738 18.20 -9.85 11.08
C VAL A 738 17.10 -9.08 10.37
N VAL A 739 16.09 -9.80 9.87
CA VAL A 739 14.90 -9.21 9.29
C VAL A 739 13.80 -9.24 10.33
N ILE A 740 13.13 -8.12 10.60
CA ILE A 740 12.10 -8.05 11.65
C ILE A 740 10.99 -7.07 11.27
N SER A 741 9.75 -7.41 11.65
CA SER A 741 8.61 -6.50 11.61
C SER A 741 8.27 -6.01 13.02
N LEU A 742 8.17 -4.69 13.21
CA LEU A 742 7.74 -4.04 14.46
C LEU A 742 6.78 -2.89 14.13
N ARG A 743 6.02 -2.41 15.11
CA ARG A 743 5.32 -1.12 14.97
C ARG A 743 6.31 0.00 14.63
N ASP A 744 5.90 0.97 13.82
CA ASP A 744 6.77 2.07 13.35
C ASP A 744 7.49 2.77 14.53
N GLU A 745 6.74 3.09 15.60
CA GLU A 745 7.25 3.72 16.81
C GLU A 745 8.33 2.89 17.56
N HIS A 746 8.28 1.57 17.44
CA HIS A 746 9.24 0.65 18.04
C HIS A 746 10.43 0.40 17.10
N MET A 747 10.22 0.42 15.78
CA MET A 747 11.26 0.16 14.80
C MET A 747 12.40 1.19 14.89
N GLU A 748 12.08 2.47 15.10
CA GLU A 748 13.10 3.52 15.24
C GLU A 748 13.99 3.33 16.47
N LYS A 749 13.42 2.88 17.59
CA LYS A 749 14.19 2.52 18.79
C LYS A 749 15.01 1.26 18.55
N PHE A 750 14.40 0.24 17.95
CA PHE A 750 15.06 -1.03 17.65
C PHE A 750 16.29 -0.85 16.75
N ARG A 751 16.19 0.00 15.70
CA ARG A 751 17.29 0.33 14.78
C ARG A 751 18.53 0.84 15.51
N LYS A 752 18.36 1.60 16.60
CA LYS A 752 19.47 2.10 17.44
C LYS A 752 19.96 1.00 18.38
N LEU A 753 19.04 0.34 19.08
CA LEU A 753 19.34 -0.67 20.12
C LEU A 753 20.09 -1.88 19.55
N ILE A 754 19.78 -2.32 18.33
CA ILE A 754 20.40 -3.51 17.74
C ILE A 754 21.92 -3.34 17.52
N PHE A 755 22.40 -2.11 17.39
CA PHE A 755 23.83 -1.78 17.24
C PHE A 755 24.47 -1.14 18.48
N GLU A 756 23.74 -1.00 19.58
CA GLU A 756 24.20 -0.34 20.79
C GLU A 756 25.47 -1.00 21.38
N GLY A 757 26.41 -0.17 21.82
CA GLY A 757 27.73 -0.60 22.32
C GLY A 757 28.79 -0.85 21.26
N ARG A 758 28.61 -0.37 20.01
CA ARG A 758 29.70 -0.22 19.04
C ARG A 758 30.67 0.86 19.53
N THR A 759 31.91 0.47 19.84
CA THR A 759 33.02 1.41 20.06
C THR A 759 33.72 1.59 18.72
N GLU A 760 33.18 2.45 17.86
CA GLU A 760 33.95 3.05 16.78
C GLU A 760 33.85 4.57 16.90
N CYS A 761 35.01 5.20 16.84
CA CYS A 761 35.25 6.62 16.99
C CYS A 761 34.32 7.43 16.08
N ILE A 762 33.53 8.34 16.66
CA ILE A 762 33.23 9.60 16.00
C ILE A 762 34.55 10.39 16.00
N THR A 763 35.48 10.02 15.11
CA THR A 763 36.55 10.92 14.73
C THR A 763 35.99 11.80 13.62
N THR A 764 35.85 13.08 13.93
CA THR A 764 35.97 14.18 13.00
C THR A 764 36.89 13.81 11.84
N CYS A 765 36.33 13.71 10.63
CA CYS A 765 37.13 13.77 9.41
C CYS A 765 36.91 15.14 8.77
N SER A 766 37.51 16.16 9.38
CA SER A 766 37.92 17.35 8.65
C SER A 766 39.05 16.96 7.70
N SER A 767 38.85 17.26 6.42
CA SER A 767 39.85 17.59 5.39
C SER A 767 41.28 17.08 5.58
N LYS A 768 41.70 16.12 4.72
CA LYS A 768 43.04 16.10 4.13
C LYS A 768 43.11 15.21 2.90
N MET A 769 42.84 15.85 1.76
CA MET A 769 43.73 15.87 0.58
C MET A 769 44.92 14.88 0.68
N LEU A 770 44.83 13.74 -0.01
CA LEU A 770 46.01 12.97 -0.38
C LEU A 770 46.62 13.60 -1.64
N ILE A 771 47.48 14.58 -1.37
CA ILE A 771 48.52 15.02 -2.31
C ILE A 771 49.45 13.82 -2.52
N LYS A 772 49.55 13.33 -3.76
CA LYS A 772 50.64 12.45 -4.19
C LYS A 772 51.96 13.22 -4.08
N PRO A 773 53.02 12.66 -3.47
CA PRO A 773 54.37 13.14 -3.72
C PRO A 773 54.92 12.48 -5.00
N GLU A 774 55.27 13.30 -5.98
CA GLU A 774 56.25 12.94 -7.01
C GLU A 774 57.63 12.74 -6.37
N VAL A 775 58.46 11.85 -6.93
CA VAL A 775 59.75 12.19 -7.55
C VAL A 775 60.51 10.94 -8.05
N ALA A 776 61.01 11.07 -9.29
CA ALA A 776 62.22 10.51 -9.93
C ALA A 776 62.22 9.19 -10.75
N ARG A 777 62.21 9.42 -12.09
CA ARG A 777 63.11 8.93 -13.16
C ARG A 777 63.25 7.43 -13.48
N SER A 778 62.93 7.05 -14.73
CA SER A 778 63.92 6.89 -15.83
C SER A 778 63.27 6.38 -17.13
N THR A 779 63.43 7.13 -18.24
CA THR A 779 63.66 6.74 -19.67
C THR A 779 62.92 5.51 -20.27
N ASN A 780 62.25 5.52 -21.43
CA ASN A 780 62.73 5.95 -22.75
C ASN A 780 61.65 5.76 -23.86
N HIS A 781 61.78 6.56 -24.93
CA HIS A 781 61.33 6.39 -26.33
C HIS A 781 59.86 6.64 -26.78
N ALA A 782 59.74 7.69 -27.59
CA ALA A 782 58.68 8.02 -28.57
C ALA A 782 58.86 7.20 -29.89
N PRO A 783 58.12 7.42 -31.02
CA PRO A 783 57.01 8.35 -31.28
C PRO A 783 55.80 7.78 -32.08
N LEU A 784 54.75 8.61 -32.19
CA LEU A 784 53.65 8.62 -33.19
C LEU A 784 54.17 8.57 -34.65
N PRO A 785 53.33 8.24 -35.67
CA PRO A 785 52.56 9.31 -36.36
C PRO A 785 51.20 8.92 -37.02
N SER A 786 50.28 9.89 -36.92
CA SER A 786 49.54 10.56 -38.03
C SER A 786 48.41 9.90 -38.85
N SER A 787 47.47 10.82 -39.18
CA SER A 787 46.65 10.96 -40.40
C SER A 787 45.27 10.29 -40.38
N SER A 788 44.19 10.80 -40.99
CA SER A 788 43.71 12.13 -41.43
C SER A 788 42.43 11.85 -42.25
N HIS A 789 41.39 12.71 -42.13
CA HIS A 789 40.36 12.97 -43.18
C HIS A 789 39.35 11.84 -43.52
N LYS A 790 38.10 12.06 -43.93
CA LYS A 790 37.29 13.23 -44.32
C LYS A 790 35.80 12.80 -44.40
N TYR A 791 34.92 13.79 -44.30
CA TYR A 791 33.49 13.81 -44.62
C TYR A 791 33.12 13.22 -45.99
N THR A 792 31.88 12.69 -46.13
CA THR A 792 30.86 13.21 -47.08
C THR A 792 29.49 12.50 -46.98
N CYS A 793 28.42 13.30 -46.96
CA CYS A 793 27.05 12.94 -47.31
C CYS A 793 26.87 12.77 -48.83
N SER A 794 25.95 11.92 -49.27
CA SER A 794 25.01 12.21 -50.38
C SER A 794 23.99 11.07 -50.60
N SER A 795 22.72 11.43 -50.66
CA SER A 795 21.67 10.79 -51.46
C SER A 795 21.67 11.45 -52.87
N PRO A 796 21.04 10.91 -53.95
CA PRO A 796 19.57 10.93 -54.08
C PRO A 796 18.88 9.88 -55.00
N SER A 797 17.58 9.72 -54.76
CA SER A 797 16.40 9.60 -55.66
C SER A 797 16.30 8.69 -56.92
N SER A 798 15.07 8.17 -57.06
CA SER A 798 14.17 8.09 -58.25
C SER A 798 13.79 6.66 -58.70
N ARG A 799 12.48 6.29 -58.56
CA ARG A 799 11.42 6.15 -59.61
C ARG A 799 11.69 5.00 -60.60
N SER A 800 10.74 4.15 -61.04
CA SER A 800 9.27 4.19 -61.08
C SER A 800 8.68 2.91 -61.71
N GLN A 801 7.37 2.66 -61.49
CA GLN A 801 6.39 2.05 -62.41
C GLN A 801 6.57 0.53 -62.71
N GLN A 802 5.55 -0.35 -62.75
CA GLN A 802 4.25 -0.29 -63.45
C GLN A 802 3.26 -1.39 -62.95
N ALA A 803 1.96 -1.21 -63.16
CA ALA A 803 0.82 -2.12 -62.92
C ALA A 803 0.15 -2.47 -64.29
N PRO A 804 -1.12 -2.91 -64.49
CA PRO A 804 -2.12 -3.76 -63.78
C PRO A 804 -2.83 -4.75 -64.80
N PRO A 805 -4.17 -4.95 -64.88
CA PRO A 805 -5.15 -5.79 -64.12
C PRO A 805 -5.88 -6.83 -65.05
N PRO A 806 -7.17 -7.29 -64.91
CA PRO A 806 -8.36 -6.41 -64.95
C PRO A 806 -9.75 -6.87 -64.37
N HIS A 807 -10.65 -5.86 -64.27
CA HIS A 807 -12.14 -5.80 -64.38
C HIS A 807 -13.06 -6.46 -63.31
N THR A 808 -14.19 -5.89 -62.84
CA THR A 808 -15.21 -5.09 -63.57
C THR A 808 -16.20 -4.31 -62.65
N THR A 809 -16.59 -3.08 -63.07
CA THR A 809 -17.88 -2.29 -62.94
C THR A 809 -18.52 -1.96 -61.57
N MET A 810 -18.63 -0.69 -61.11
CA MET A 810 -19.53 0.46 -61.48
C MET A 810 -21.05 0.17 -61.38
N ALA A 811 -21.99 1.04 -60.95
CA ALA A 811 -22.12 2.21 -60.07
C ALA A 811 -23.61 2.68 -60.15
N PHE A 812 -24.09 3.48 -59.16
CA PHE A 812 -25.24 4.42 -59.17
C PHE A 812 -26.70 3.96 -58.90
N ARG A 813 -27.30 4.37 -57.75
CA ARG A 813 -28.30 5.46 -57.55
C ARG A 813 -28.93 5.45 -56.12
N GLN A 814 -29.41 6.62 -55.67
CA GLN A 814 -29.93 6.99 -54.33
C GLN A 814 -31.36 6.46 -54.00
N PRO A 815 -32.06 6.93 -52.93
CA PRO A 815 -32.23 6.35 -51.57
C PRO A 815 -33.68 5.82 -51.31
N PRO A 816 -34.04 5.30 -50.09
CA PRO A 816 -34.72 6.17 -49.13
C PRO A 816 -34.43 5.90 -47.63
N CYS A 817 -34.51 6.99 -46.87
CA CYS A 817 -34.39 7.14 -45.41
C CYS A 817 -35.52 6.46 -44.59
N SER A 818 -35.64 5.14 -44.61
CA SER A 818 -36.68 4.46 -43.80
C SER A 818 -36.17 3.32 -42.91
N ARG A 819 -34.89 2.92 -43.03
CA ARG A 819 -34.34 1.77 -42.29
C ARG A 819 -33.31 2.12 -41.21
N LEU A 820 -32.84 3.36 -41.16
CA LEU A 820 -31.92 3.80 -40.09
C LEU A 820 -32.64 4.07 -38.76
N VAL A 821 -33.91 4.50 -38.80
CA VAL A 821 -34.69 4.76 -37.58
C VAL A 821 -35.08 3.45 -36.88
N ALA A 822 -35.31 2.37 -37.63
CA ALA A 822 -35.61 1.06 -37.06
C ALA A 822 -34.38 0.37 -36.43
N LEU A 823 -33.17 0.60 -36.98
CA LEU A 823 -31.93 0.05 -36.40
C LEU A 823 -31.51 0.81 -35.13
N VAL A 824 -31.74 2.13 -35.08
CA VAL A 824 -31.50 2.95 -33.88
C VAL A 824 -32.52 2.62 -32.78
N LEU A 825 -33.79 2.33 -33.13
CA LEU A 825 -34.80 1.89 -32.16
C LEU A 825 -34.58 0.47 -31.63
N LEU A 826 -34.07 -0.46 -32.45
CA LEU A 826 -33.72 -1.81 -31.99
C LEU A 826 -32.44 -1.83 -31.13
N LEU A 827 -31.48 -0.94 -31.41
CA LEU A 827 -30.29 -0.76 -30.57
C LEU A 827 -30.61 -0.05 -29.24
N SER A 828 -31.67 0.77 -29.18
CA SER A 828 -32.15 1.33 -27.91
C SER A 828 -32.96 0.36 -27.04
N LEU A 829 -33.44 -0.77 -27.59
CA LEU A 829 -34.21 -1.78 -26.85
C LEU A 829 -33.36 -2.97 -26.34
N LEU A 830 -32.10 -3.08 -26.76
CA LEU A 830 -31.12 -4.03 -26.21
C LEU A 830 -30.14 -3.39 -25.21
N ALA A 831 -30.36 -2.13 -24.84
CA ALA A 831 -29.58 -1.39 -23.85
C ALA A 831 -30.32 -1.24 -22.49
N VAL A 832 -31.25 -2.14 -22.16
CA VAL A 832 -31.77 -2.30 -20.78
C VAL A 832 -31.14 -3.55 -20.20
N GLY A 833 -29.91 -3.40 -19.71
CA GLY A 833 -29.14 -4.51 -19.17
C GLY A 833 -27.65 -4.21 -19.12
N SER A 834 -27.29 -3.07 -18.53
CA SER A 834 -25.98 -2.74 -17.94
C SER A 834 -26.01 -1.27 -17.53
N LEU A 835 -26.52 -0.98 -16.34
CA LEU A 835 -26.15 0.25 -15.65
C LEU A 835 -24.67 0.11 -15.29
N ALA A 836 -23.78 0.52 -16.19
CA ALA A 836 -22.39 0.72 -15.86
C ALA A 836 -22.33 1.83 -14.79
N ALA A 837 -21.88 1.47 -13.59
CA ALA A 837 -21.73 2.39 -12.46
C ALA A 837 -20.69 3.46 -12.79
N GLY A 838 -21.11 4.73 -12.83
CA GLY A 838 -20.22 5.87 -12.68
C GLY A 838 -19.93 6.16 -11.20
N PRO A 839 -19.00 7.07 -10.87
CA PRO A 839 -18.65 7.38 -9.48
C PRO A 839 -19.86 7.95 -8.73
N GLY A 840 -20.23 7.28 -7.62
CA GLY A 840 -21.13 7.82 -6.59
C GLY A 840 -22.44 7.07 -6.34
N ASN A 841 -22.52 5.74 -6.49
CA ASN A 841 -23.71 5.01 -6.04
C ASN A 841 -23.64 4.75 -4.52
N ILE A 842 -24.33 5.54 -3.70
CA ILE A 842 -24.15 5.54 -2.24
C ILE A 842 -25.47 5.37 -1.49
N ALA A 843 -25.53 4.35 -0.65
CA ALA A 843 -26.58 4.09 0.32
C ALA A 843 -26.16 4.48 1.73
N VAL A 844 -27.09 4.98 2.55
CA VAL A 844 -26.80 5.34 3.95
C VAL A 844 -27.95 4.96 4.88
N PHE A 845 -27.63 4.54 6.10
CA PHE A 845 -28.62 4.37 7.16
C PHE A 845 -28.96 5.71 7.83
N TRP A 846 -30.25 5.99 7.99
CA TRP A 846 -30.80 7.14 8.72
C TRP A 846 -31.80 6.67 9.77
N GLY A 847 -31.93 7.39 10.88
CA GLY A 847 -32.74 7.01 12.04
C GLY A 847 -31.95 6.26 13.12
N ARG A 848 -30.62 6.40 13.14
CA ARG A 848 -29.73 5.72 14.10
C ARG A 848 -29.24 6.63 15.23
N ASN A 849 -29.35 7.94 15.04
CA ASN A 849 -28.95 8.92 16.05
C ASN A 849 -29.75 10.22 15.87
N LYS A 850 -30.39 10.72 16.94
CA LYS A 850 -31.18 11.96 16.89
C LYS A 850 -30.41 13.19 16.37
N ASP A 851 -29.09 13.21 16.50
CA ASP A 851 -28.23 14.35 16.13
C ASP A 851 -27.72 14.27 14.66
N GLU A 852 -28.21 13.31 13.87
CA GLU A 852 -27.83 13.12 12.45
C GLU A 852 -28.54 14.08 11.47
N GLY A 853 -29.45 14.91 11.96
CA GLY A 853 -30.28 15.84 11.17
C GLY A 853 -31.51 15.19 10.55
N THR A 854 -32.33 16.00 9.87
CA THR A 854 -33.58 15.52 9.24
C THR A 854 -33.35 14.62 8.02
N LEU A 855 -34.36 13.83 7.66
CA LEU A 855 -34.33 12.98 6.46
C LEU A 855 -34.24 13.86 5.20
N ARG A 856 -34.95 15.00 5.18
CA ARG A 856 -34.80 16.02 4.13
C ARG A 856 -33.40 16.56 4.00
N GLU A 857 -32.75 16.94 5.11
CA GLU A 857 -31.33 17.35 5.08
C GLU A 857 -30.45 16.26 4.48
N ALA A 858 -30.81 14.97 4.63
CA ALA A 858 -30.05 13.88 4.04
C ALA A 858 -30.11 13.87 2.53
N CYS A 859 -31.33 13.98 2.04
CA CYS A 859 -31.60 14.02 0.62
C CYS A 859 -31.15 15.33 -0.05
N ASP A 860 -31.01 16.41 0.73
CA ASP A 860 -30.54 17.71 0.26
C ASP A 860 -29.03 17.80 0.11
N THR A 861 -28.26 16.90 0.72
CA THR A 861 -26.79 16.84 0.52
C THR A 861 -26.39 16.57 -0.93
N GLY A 862 -27.22 15.83 -1.68
CA GLY A 862 -26.84 15.30 -2.99
C GLY A 862 -25.83 14.16 -2.94
N THR A 863 -25.42 13.72 -1.75
CA THR A 863 -24.39 12.67 -1.55
C THR A 863 -24.97 11.26 -1.71
N TYR A 864 -26.16 11.02 -1.17
CA TYR A 864 -26.78 9.69 -1.15
C TYR A 864 -27.90 9.59 -2.17
N ASN A 865 -27.96 8.46 -2.86
CA ASN A 865 -29.08 8.14 -3.73
C ASN A 865 -29.99 7.05 -3.17
N THR A 866 -29.62 6.48 -2.03
CA THR A 866 -30.42 5.48 -1.32
C THR A 866 -30.37 5.76 0.17
N VAL A 867 -31.53 5.78 0.82
CA VAL A 867 -31.64 5.95 2.28
C VAL A 867 -32.39 4.77 2.87
N LEU A 868 -31.77 4.14 3.87
CA LEU A 868 -32.29 3.02 4.64
C LEU A 868 -32.78 3.55 5.99
N ILE A 869 -34.10 3.63 6.17
CA ILE A 869 -34.73 4.10 7.41
C ILE A 869 -34.72 2.96 8.43
N SER A 870 -34.01 3.18 9.55
CA SER A 870 -33.87 2.25 10.67
C SER A 870 -35.00 2.40 11.68
N PHE A 871 -35.25 1.43 12.55
CA PHE A 871 -35.57 0.06 12.17
C PHE A 871 -37.00 -0.25 12.60
N LEU A 872 -37.70 -1.10 11.86
CA LEU A 872 -38.83 -1.83 12.44
C LEU A 872 -38.26 -3.01 13.24
N THR A 873 -38.22 -2.90 14.58
CA THR A 873 -37.50 -3.83 15.48
C THR A 873 -38.39 -4.81 16.24
N GLY A 874 -39.67 -4.50 16.39
CA GLY A 874 -40.66 -5.37 17.03
C GLY A 874 -41.60 -5.98 16.00
N PHE A 875 -41.55 -7.29 15.80
CA PHE A 875 -42.53 -8.05 15.01
C PHE A 875 -42.39 -9.56 15.28
N GLY A 876 -43.47 -10.34 15.15
CA GLY A 876 -43.45 -11.80 15.33
C GLY A 876 -43.99 -12.35 16.64
N GLY A 877 -43.83 -13.66 16.85
CA GLY A 877 -44.64 -14.47 17.78
C GLY A 877 -44.43 -14.25 19.29
N GLY A 878 -43.44 -13.45 19.70
CA GLY A 878 -43.13 -13.22 21.13
C GLY A 878 -43.81 -12.03 21.79
N TYR A 879 -44.45 -11.12 21.02
CA TYR A 879 -44.85 -9.79 21.52
C TYR A 879 -46.30 -9.39 21.23
N GLY A 880 -47.24 -10.35 21.27
CA GLY A 880 -48.68 -10.03 21.23
C GLY A 880 -49.16 -9.21 20.02
N GLY A 881 -48.39 -9.21 18.92
CA GLY A 881 -48.72 -8.47 17.69
C GLY A 881 -48.34 -6.97 17.67
N ALA A 882 -47.53 -6.48 18.61
CA ALA A 882 -47.08 -5.08 18.58
C ALA A 882 -45.93 -4.86 17.58
N TYR A 883 -46.12 -3.93 16.65
CA TYR A 883 -45.09 -3.48 15.70
C TYR A 883 -44.38 -2.24 16.24
N THR A 884 -43.05 -2.27 16.32
CA THR A 884 -42.25 -1.17 16.91
C THR A 884 -41.26 -0.61 15.92
N LEU A 885 -41.37 0.70 15.66
CA LEU A 885 -40.43 1.47 14.84
C LEU A 885 -39.50 2.27 15.76
N ASP A 886 -38.19 2.11 15.58
CA ASP A 886 -37.15 2.81 16.33
C ASP A 886 -36.35 3.74 15.42
N LEU A 887 -36.64 5.04 15.50
CA LEU A 887 -35.90 6.11 14.83
C LEU A 887 -34.96 6.84 15.79
N SER A 888 -34.49 6.20 16.86
CA SER A 888 -33.48 6.74 17.79
C SER A 888 -33.82 8.14 18.35
N GLY A 889 -35.11 8.43 18.54
CA GLY A 889 -35.62 9.68 19.09
C GLY A 889 -36.07 10.74 18.07
N HIS A 890 -36.02 10.47 16.76
CA HIS A 890 -36.57 11.40 15.76
C HIS A 890 -38.11 11.49 15.84
N PRO A 891 -38.70 12.68 15.68
CA PRO A 891 -40.16 12.83 15.64
C PRO A 891 -40.72 12.20 14.36
N LEU A 892 -41.82 11.44 14.49
CA LEU A 892 -42.52 10.88 13.32
C LEU A 892 -43.22 11.95 12.47
N ALA A 893 -43.59 13.07 13.09
CA ALA A 893 -44.22 14.19 12.39
C ALA A 893 -43.24 14.78 11.36
N GLY A 894 -43.68 14.88 10.10
CA GLY A 894 -42.90 15.44 9.00
C GLY A 894 -42.04 14.42 8.23
N VAL A 895 -41.78 13.23 8.77
CA VAL A 895 -40.98 12.19 8.06
C VAL A 895 -41.65 11.78 6.74
N GLY A 896 -42.98 11.73 6.69
CA GLY A 896 -43.71 11.45 5.45
C GLY A 896 -43.47 12.48 4.34
N ASP A 897 -43.43 13.77 4.69
CA ASP A 897 -43.15 14.84 3.73
C ASP A 897 -41.70 14.80 3.25
N ASP A 898 -40.78 14.41 4.14
CA ASP A 898 -39.37 14.23 3.80
C ASP A 898 -39.15 13.00 2.89
N ILE A 899 -39.86 11.89 3.11
CA ILE A 899 -39.83 10.72 2.21
C ILE A 899 -40.25 11.14 0.79
N LYS A 900 -41.38 11.84 0.65
CA LYS A 900 -41.85 12.33 -0.66
C LYS A 900 -40.84 13.28 -1.31
N HIS A 901 -40.20 14.12 -0.51
CA HIS A 901 -39.17 15.04 -0.98
C HIS A 901 -37.94 14.29 -1.51
N CYS A 902 -37.42 13.32 -0.75
CA CYS A 902 -36.33 12.45 -1.20
C CYS A 902 -36.68 11.72 -2.51
N GLN A 903 -37.87 11.13 -2.58
CA GLN A 903 -38.36 10.44 -3.78
C GLN A 903 -38.49 11.36 -4.99
N SER A 904 -38.90 12.63 -4.78
CA SER A 904 -38.97 13.64 -5.84
C SER A 904 -37.59 13.97 -6.45
N LYS A 905 -36.52 13.78 -5.66
CA LYS A 905 -35.12 13.90 -6.09
C LYS A 905 -34.58 12.62 -6.72
N GLY A 906 -35.41 11.58 -6.83
CA GLY A 906 -35.04 10.29 -7.38
C GLY A 906 -34.28 9.38 -6.43
N ILE A 907 -34.19 9.74 -5.14
CA ILE A 907 -33.53 8.95 -4.09
C ILE A 907 -34.44 7.78 -3.71
N LEU A 908 -33.86 6.58 -3.63
CA LEU A 908 -34.55 5.37 -3.20
C LEU A 908 -34.69 5.38 -1.67
N VAL A 909 -35.92 5.36 -1.15
CA VAL A 909 -36.17 5.37 0.31
C VAL A 909 -36.77 4.04 0.73
N LEU A 910 -36.06 3.30 1.60
CA LEU A 910 -36.42 1.95 2.03
C LEU A 910 -36.62 1.91 3.53
N LEU A 911 -37.57 1.10 4.01
CA LEU A 911 -37.70 0.78 5.44
C LEU A 911 -36.90 -0.49 5.76
N SER A 912 -35.96 -0.41 6.70
CA SER A 912 -35.21 -1.59 7.14
C SER A 912 -35.91 -2.28 8.31
N ILE A 913 -36.10 -3.60 8.19
CA ILE A 913 -36.70 -4.46 9.21
C ILE A 913 -35.61 -5.26 9.93
N GLY A 914 -35.80 -5.45 11.24
CA GLY A 914 -34.87 -6.18 12.10
C GLY A 914 -33.94 -5.24 12.86
N GLY A 915 -32.63 -5.41 12.71
CA GLY A 915 -31.60 -4.61 13.41
C GLY A 915 -30.60 -5.46 14.21
N PRO A 916 -29.53 -4.86 14.76
CA PRO A 916 -28.45 -5.59 15.44
C PRO A 916 -28.91 -6.37 16.69
N ALA A 917 -28.25 -7.49 16.97
CA ALA A 917 -28.53 -8.35 18.11
C ALA A 917 -28.04 -7.71 19.44
N GLY A 918 -28.85 -7.80 20.51
CA GLY A 918 -28.43 -7.40 21.87
C GLY A 918 -29.11 -6.16 22.49
N GLY A 919 -30.16 -5.60 21.88
CA GLY A 919 -30.99 -4.54 22.47
C GLY A 919 -32.37 -5.03 22.93
N ALA A 920 -33.28 -4.11 23.27
CA ALA A 920 -34.72 -4.38 23.47
C ALA A 920 -35.45 -4.81 22.16
N THR A 921 -34.72 -5.45 21.25
CA THR A 921 -35.13 -5.88 19.92
C THR A 921 -35.51 -7.36 19.99
N SER A 922 -36.78 -7.68 19.75
CA SER A 922 -37.27 -9.05 19.69
C SER A 922 -38.08 -9.21 18.41
N TYR A 923 -37.44 -9.76 17.38
CA TYR A 923 -38.10 -10.06 16.12
C TYR A 923 -37.87 -11.52 15.72
N SER A 924 -38.91 -12.16 15.22
CA SER A 924 -38.84 -13.56 14.73
C SER A 924 -39.99 -13.88 13.78
N LEU A 925 -39.77 -14.77 12.83
CA LEU A 925 -40.82 -15.29 11.95
C LEU A 925 -40.93 -16.80 12.10
N PRO A 926 -41.52 -17.32 13.19
CA PRO A 926 -41.56 -18.75 13.49
C PRO A 926 -42.55 -19.55 12.64
N SER A 927 -43.41 -18.89 11.85
CA SER A 927 -44.36 -19.57 10.95
C SER A 927 -44.60 -18.79 9.64
N PRO A 928 -45.07 -19.44 8.56
CA PRO A 928 -45.49 -18.74 7.35
C PRO A 928 -46.61 -17.71 7.63
N GLN A 929 -47.46 -17.98 8.62
CA GLN A 929 -48.51 -17.03 9.03
C GLN A 929 -47.90 -15.75 9.61
N SER A 930 -46.87 -15.85 10.47
CA SER A 930 -46.19 -14.65 10.98
C SER A 930 -45.50 -13.84 9.88
N ALA A 931 -45.00 -14.49 8.83
CA ALA A 931 -44.45 -13.80 7.65
C ALA A 931 -45.55 -13.09 6.85
N LYS A 932 -46.72 -13.72 6.70
CA LYS A 932 -47.90 -13.10 6.10
C LYS A 932 -48.39 -11.89 6.89
N ASP A 933 -48.53 -12.03 8.20
CA ASP A 933 -49.04 -10.95 9.06
C ASP A 933 -48.13 -9.72 8.99
N LEU A 934 -46.81 -9.93 8.97
CA LEU A 934 -45.84 -8.86 8.78
C LEU A 934 -45.90 -8.26 7.37
N ALA A 935 -46.04 -9.09 6.31
CA ALA A 935 -46.18 -8.60 4.94
C ALA A 935 -47.41 -7.69 4.80
N ASP A 936 -48.57 -8.14 5.30
CA ASP A 936 -49.83 -7.39 5.28
C ASP A 936 -49.70 -6.08 6.07
N TYR A 937 -49.03 -6.12 7.23
CA TYR A 937 -48.77 -4.91 8.02
C TYR A 937 -47.84 -3.92 7.30
N LEU A 938 -46.70 -4.37 6.77
CA LEU A 938 -45.77 -3.52 6.01
C LEU A 938 -46.46 -2.90 4.79
N TRP A 939 -47.30 -3.68 4.11
CA TRP A 939 -48.10 -3.23 2.98
C TRP A 939 -49.02 -2.07 3.37
N ASP A 940 -49.81 -2.25 4.43
CA ASP A 940 -50.83 -1.28 4.87
C ASP A 940 -50.27 -0.07 5.63
N ALA A 941 -49.16 -0.24 6.35
CA ALA A 941 -48.60 0.80 7.22
C ALA A 941 -47.54 1.68 6.55
N TYR A 942 -46.72 1.11 5.65
CA TYR A 942 -45.53 1.77 5.10
C TYR A 942 -45.44 1.77 3.57
N LEU A 943 -46.09 0.82 2.88
CA LEU A 943 -46.10 0.72 1.41
C LEU A 943 -47.43 1.24 0.84
N GLY A 944 -47.87 0.70 -0.30
CA GLY A 944 -49.02 1.18 -1.07
C GLY A 944 -50.40 0.72 -0.59
N GLY A 945 -50.47 -0.12 0.45
CA GLY A 945 -51.72 -0.63 1.02
C GLY A 945 -52.42 0.37 1.94
N SER A 946 -53.67 0.07 2.28
CA SER A 946 -54.38 0.79 3.32
C SER A 946 -55.49 -0.11 3.86
N ARG A 947 -55.46 -0.36 5.16
CA ARG A 947 -56.48 -1.14 5.87
C ARG A 947 -57.02 -0.33 7.04
N PRO A 948 -58.35 -0.22 7.18
CA PRO A 948 -58.96 0.44 8.33
C PRO A 948 -58.44 -0.13 9.65
N GLY A 949 -58.00 0.74 10.56
CA GLY A 949 -57.46 0.36 11.87
C GLY A 949 -55.95 0.10 11.91
N VAL A 950 -55.24 0.14 10.78
CA VAL A 950 -53.76 0.11 10.75
C VAL A 950 -53.24 1.55 10.72
N ALA A 951 -52.45 1.93 11.73
CA ALA A 951 -51.81 3.24 11.75
C ALA A 951 -50.71 3.32 10.69
N ARG A 952 -50.62 4.45 9.99
CA ARG A 952 -49.54 4.77 9.04
C ARG A 952 -48.56 5.76 9.68
N PRO A 953 -47.39 5.31 10.16
CA PRO A 953 -46.48 6.17 10.94
C PRO A 953 -45.90 7.33 10.13
N PHE A 954 -45.77 7.18 8.82
CA PHE A 954 -45.30 8.22 7.89
C PHE A 954 -46.45 8.95 7.17
N GLY A 955 -47.67 8.89 7.71
CA GLY A 955 -48.84 9.46 7.07
C GLY A 955 -49.19 8.78 5.74
N ASP A 956 -49.51 9.57 4.73
CA ASP A 956 -49.85 9.10 3.38
C ASP A 956 -48.62 8.79 2.51
N ALA A 957 -47.39 9.00 3.02
CA ALA A 957 -46.19 8.60 2.32
C ALA A 957 -46.05 7.07 2.26
N ALA A 958 -45.55 6.57 1.13
CA ALA A 958 -45.18 5.17 0.94
C ALA A 958 -43.68 5.09 0.64
N VAL A 959 -42.95 4.24 1.33
CA VAL A 959 -41.54 3.96 1.01
C VAL A 959 -41.45 3.13 -0.28
N ASP A 960 -40.31 3.16 -0.96
CA ASP A 960 -40.10 2.45 -2.22
C ASP A 960 -39.90 0.93 -2.03
N GLY A 961 -39.71 0.48 -0.80
CA GLY A 961 -39.37 -0.91 -0.55
C GLY A 961 -38.94 -1.24 0.88
N VAL A 962 -38.46 -2.47 1.05
CA VAL A 962 -38.10 -3.04 2.35
C VAL A 962 -36.69 -3.61 2.31
N ASP A 963 -35.87 -3.23 3.28
CA ASP A 963 -34.52 -3.78 3.50
C ASP A 963 -34.53 -4.82 4.62
N PHE A 964 -33.88 -5.97 4.39
CA PHE A 964 -33.81 -7.06 5.36
C PHE A 964 -32.47 -6.98 6.10
N TYR A 965 -32.50 -6.52 7.35
CA TYR A 965 -31.36 -6.52 8.28
C TYR A 965 -31.63 -7.52 9.40
N VAL A 966 -31.30 -8.80 9.18
CA VAL A 966 -31.71 -9.90 10.07
C VAL A 966 -30.49 -10.51 10.78
N ASP A 967 -30.20 -10.03 11.99
CA ASP A 967 -29.10 -10.54 12.84
C ASP A 967 -29.55 -11.62 13.83
N GLN A 968 -30.84 -11.68 14.14
CA GLN A 968 -31.46 -12.67 15.02
C GLN A 968 -32.72 -13.27 14.36
N GLY A 969 -33.02 -14.54 14.64
CA GLY A 969 -34.17 -15.24 14.05
C GLY A 969 -33.86 -16.66 13.54
N GLY A 970 -32.58 -16.95 13.28
CA GLY A 970 -32.09 -18.28 12.89
C GLY A 970 -32.52 -18.73 11.49
N ALA A 971 -31.89 -19.79 10.97
CA ALA A 971 -32.16 -20.36 9.64
C ALA A 971 -33.60 -20.91 9.47
N ALA A 972 -34.35 -21.03 10.56
CA ALA A 972 -35.75 -21.48 10.58
C ALA A 972 -36.76 -20.33 10.36
N GLY A 973 -36.31 -19.07 10.25
CA GLY A 973 -37.20 -17.93 10.03
C GLY A 973 -37.78 -17.91 8.62
N HIS A 974 -39.10 -17.70 8.50
CA HIS A 974 -39.83 -17.67 7.23
C HIS A 974 -39.65 -16.36 6.42
N TYR A 975 -38.41 -15.86 6.30
CA TYR A 975 -38.08 -14.62 5.59
C TYR A 975 -38.19 -14.75 4.06
N ASP A 976 -38.06 -15.96 3.52
CA ASP A 976 -38.31 -16.26 2.12
C ASP A 976 -39.79 -16.09 1.76
N GLU A 977 -40.68 -16.53 2.63
CA GLU A 977 -42.12 -16.34 2.49
C GLU A 977 -42.50 -14.86 2.61
N LEU A 978 -41.88 -14.12 3.54
CA LEU A 978 -42.04 -12.67 3.63
C LEU A 978 -41.63 -11.98 2.31
N ALA A 979 -40.47 -12.34 1.76
CA ALA A 979 -39.98 -11.77 0.50
C ALA A 979 -40.94 -12.02 -0.67
N ARG A 980 -41.44 -13.26 -0.83
CA ARG A 980 -42.42 -13.59 -1.89
C ARG A 980 -43.70 -12.77 -1.76
N ARG A 981 -44.23 -12.64 -0.54
CA ARG A 981 -45.47 -11.88 -0.28
C ARG A 981 -45.32 -10.39 -0.52
N LEU A 982 -44.23 -9.79 -0.04
CA LEU A 982 -43.94 -8.39 -0.30
C LEU A 982 -43.79 -8.12 -1.81
N TYR A 983 -43.10 -9.02 -2.52
CA TYR A 983 -42.93 -8.91 -3.96
C TYR A 983 -44.24 -9.11 -4.73
N ASP A 984 -45.13 -10.00 -4.27
CA ASP A 984 -46.42 -10.28 -4.91
C ASP A 984 -47.32 -9.04 -5.00
N HIS A 985 -47.19 -8.09 -4.06
CA HIS A 985 -47.90 -6.80 -4.13
C HIS A 985 -47.55 -5.96 -5.36
N ASN A 986 -46.44 -6.23 -6.06
CA ASN A 986 -46.11 -5.58 -7.33
C ASN A 986 -47.13 -5.85 -8.45
N LYS A 987 -47.95 -6.90 -8.32
CA LYS A 987 -49.04 -7.16 -9.27
C LYS A 987 -50.08 -6.04 -9.23
N ASP A 988 -50.36 -5.55 -8.03
CA ASP A 988 -51.42 -4.59 -7.73
C ASP A 988 -50.88 -3.16 -7.53
N TYR A 989 -49.59 -3.01 -7.26
CA TYR A 989 -48.93 -1.73 -7.04
C TYR A 989 -48.44 -1.10 -8.36
N ARG A 990 -48.65 0.22 -8.49
CA ARG A 990 -48.21 1.02 -9.65
C ARG A 990 -47.30 2.19 -9.23
N GLY A 991 -46.67 2.10 -8.06
CA GLY A 991 -45.65 3.08 -7.64
C GLY A 991 -44.43 3.08 -8.57
N ARG A 992 -43.60 4.12 -8.47
CA ARG A 992 -42.52 4.43 -9.44
C ARG A 992 -41.59 3.25 -9.73
N LEU A 993 -41.26 2.44 -8.71
CA LEU A 993 -40.27 1.36 -8.80
C LEU A 993 -40.85 -0.03 -8.46
N GLY A 994 -42.14 -0.11 -8.13
CA GLY A 994 -42.66 -1.26 -7.40
C GLY A 994 -42.08 -1.36 -5.97
N VAL A 995 -42.51 -2.36 -5.20
CA VAL A 995 -41.91 -2.77 -3.93
C VAL A 995 -40.53 -3.35 -4.22
N THR A 996 -39.48 -2.58 -3.91
CA THR A 996 -38.08 -2.97 -4.03
C THR A 996 -37.63 -3.75 -2.79
N LEU A 997 -36.96 -4.89 -2.98
CA LEU A 997 -36.39 -5.66 -1.87
C LEU A 997 -34.86 -5.53 -1.86
N THR A 998 -34.30 -5.19 -0.70
CA THR A 998 -32.85 -5.19 -0.47
C THR A 998 -32.51 -6.00 0.78
N ALA A 999 -31.27 -6.45 0.88
CA ALA A 999 -30.80 -7.19 2.05
C ALA A 999 -29.49 -6.59 2.54
N THR A 1000 -29.42 -6.28 3.83
CA THR A 1000 -28.18 -5.87 4.50
C THR A 1000 -27.63 -7.06 5.27
N VAL A 1001 -26.59 -7.68 4.73
CA VAL A 1001 -26.11 -9.01 5.13
C VAL A 1001 -24.80 -8.93 5.90
N ARG A 1002 -24.48 -9.94 6.71
CA ARG A 1002 -23.14 -10.06 7.32
C ARG A 1002 -22.10 -10.37 6.23
N CYS A 1003 -20.84 -10.00 6.44
CA CYS A 1003 -19.77 -10.38 5.51
C CYS A 1003 -19.62 -11.90 5.39
N ALA A 1004 -19.88 -12.64 6.48
CA ALA A 1004 -19.78 -14.09 6.49
C ALA A 1004 -20.70 -14.70 5.43
N TYR A 1005 -20.11 -15.42 4.48
CA TYR A 1005 -20.83 -16.07 3.40
C TYR A 1005 -20.93 -17.59 3.64
N PRO A 1006 -22.12 -18.21 3.52
CA PRO A 1006 -23.43 -17.56 3.36
C PRO A 1006 -23.97 -17.01 4.70
N ASP A 1007 -24.82 -15.97 4.66
CA ASP A 1007 -25.52 -15.49 5.85
C ASP A 1007 -26.73 -16.38 6.16
N SER A 1008 -26.61 -17.24 7.17
CA SER A 1008 -27.61 -18.24 7.55
C SER A 1008 -29.00 -17.67 7.86
N ASN A 1009 -29.11 -16.39 8.23
CA ASN A 1009 -30.39 -15.78 8.61
C ASN A 1009 -31.23 -15.35 7.40
N VAL A 1010 -30.59 -15.04 6.28
CA VAL A 1010 -31.25 -14.51 5.07
C VAL A 1010 -31.03 -15.37 3.84
N THR A 1011 -30.25 -16.45 3.94
CA THR A 1011 -29.94 -17.36 2.81
C THR A 1011 -31.20 -17.82 2.08
N ALA A 1012 -32.23 -18.26 2.80
CA ALA A 1012 -33.49 -18.72 2.21
C ALA A 1012 -34.24 -17.59 1.46
N ALA A 1013 -34.21 -16.38 2.02
CA ALA A 1013 -34.84 -15.21 1.40
C ALA A 1013 -34.12 -14.81 0.11
N LEU A 1014 -32.78 -14.75 0.13
CA LEU A 1014 -31.98 -14.43 -1.04
C LEU A 1014 -32.09 -15.48 -2.16
N ALA A 1015 -32.30 -16.75 -1.80
CA ALA A 1015 -32.52 -17.84 -2.76
C ALA A 1015 -33.81 -17.66 -3.60
N THR A 1016 -34.72 -16.76 -3.21
CA THR A 1016 -35.90 -16.42 -4.03
C THR A 1016 -35.54 -15.66 -5.31
N GLY A 1017 -34.35 -15.03 -5.37
CA GLY A 1017 -33.93 -14.20 -6.51
C GLY A 1017 -34.66 -12.86 -6.62
N LEU A 1018 -35.42 -12.46 -5.60
CA LEU A 1018 -36.26 -11.25 -5.61
C LEU A 1018 -35.55 -9.97 -5.14
N PHE A 1019 -34.33 -10.10 -4.61
CA PHE A 1019 -33.58 -8.99 -4.00
C PHE A 1019 -32.79 -8.22 -5.07
N ALA A 1020 -33.14 -6.95 -5.24
CA ALA A 1020 -32.51 -6.08 -6.24
C ALA A 1020 -31.10 -5.63 -5.81
N ARG A 1021 -30.87 -5.45 -4.50
CA ARG A 1021 -29.58 -5.02 -3.95
C ARG A 1021 -29.21 -5.81 -2.71
N ILE A 1022 -27.91 -6.07 -2.56
CA ILE A 1022 -27.33 -6.73 -1.39
C ILE A 1022 -26.25 -5.82 -0.83
N HIS A 1023 -26.43 -5.32 0.40
CA HIS A 1023 -25.45 -4.50 1.11
C HIS A 1023 -24.63 -5.41 2.04
N VAL A 1024 -23.40 -5.74 1.65
CA VAL A 1024 -22.52 -6.64 2.42
C VAL A 1024 -21.82 -5.82 3.49
N ARG A 1025 -22.13 -6.06 4.76
CA ARG A 1025 -21.47 -5.38 5.88
C ARG A 1025 -20.07 -5.93 6.08
N LEU A 1026 -19.04 -5.15 5.77
CA LEU A 1026 -17.66 -5.43 6.15
C LEU A 1026 -17.35 -4.99 7.60
N TYR A 1027 -18.41 -4.88 8.41
CA TYR A 1027 -18.39 -4.46 9.81
C TYR A 1027 -19.43 -5.27 10.61
N GLY A 1028 -19.34 -5.24 11.95
CA GLY A 1028 -20.27 -5.94 12.85
C GLY A 1028 -20.01 -7.45 13.01
N ASP A 1029 -18.98 -7.99 12.37
CA ASP A 1029 -18.46 -9.36 12.60
C ASP A 1029 -16.93 -9.31 12.53
N LEU A 1030 -16.25 -9.78 13.59
CA LEU A 1030 -14.78 -9.78 13.69
C LEU A 1030 -14.14 -10.49 12.51
N LYS A 1031 -14.79 -11.46 11.87
CA LYS A 1031 -14.24 -12.15 10.69
C LYS A 1031 -14.03 -11.24 9.47
N CYS A 1032 -14.72 -10.10 9.38
CA CYS A 1032 -14.67 -9.22 8.21
C CYS A 1032 -13.31 -8.52 8.11
N THR A 1033 -12.77 -8.06 9.23
CA THR A 1033 -11.60 -7.15 9.35
C THR A 1033 -10.27 -7.72 8.84
N TRP A 1034 -10.25 -9.00 8.46
CA TRP A 1034 -9.05 -9.71 7.97
C TRP A 1034 -9.16 -10.23 6.53
N ALA A 1035 -10.34 -10.17 5.90
CA ALA A 1035 -10.60 -10.73 4.57
C ALA A 1035 -11.68 -9.94 3.78
N ASP A 1036 -11.73 -8.62 3.97
CA ASP A 1036 -12.75 -7.70 3.44
C ASP A 1036 -13.07 -7.92 1.95
N ARG A 1037 -12.04 -8.12 1.14
CA ARG A 1037 -12.17 -8.37 -0.30
C ARG A 1037 -12.76 -9.74 -0.62
N GLU A 1038 -12.20 -10.80 -0.06
CA GLU A 1038 -12.57 -12.18 -0.40
C GLU A 1038 -14.01 -12.48 0.03
N ALA A 1039 -14.42 -11.95 1.19
CA ALA A 1039 -15.79 -12.07 1.67
C ALA A 1039 -16.78 -11.37 0.72
N TRP A 1040 -16.46 -10.14 0.29
CA TRP A 1040 -17.31 -9.38 -0.62
C TRP A 1040 -17.40 -10.02 -2.02
N GLU A 1041 -16.28 -10.50 -2.58
CA GLU A 1041 -16.23 -11.14 -3.90
C GLU A 1041 -17.11 -12.41 -3.96
N LYS A 1042 -17.21 -13.18 -2.86
CA LYS A 1042 -18.11 -14.35 -2.77
C LYS A 1042 -19.58 -13.95 -2.90
N TRP A 1043 -19.98 -12.86 -2.24
CA TRP A 1043 -21.33 -12.31 -2.34
C TRP A 1043 -21.64 -11.83 -3.76
N ALA A 1044 -20.72 -11.09 -4.38
CA ALA A 1044 -20.87 -10.62 -5.75
C ALA A 1044 -21.01 -11.79 -6.75
N ALA A 1045 -20.18 -12.83 -6.61
CA ALA A 1045 -20.21 -14.01 -7.47
C ALA A 1045 -21.49 -14.86 -7.30
N ALA A 1046 -22.01 -14.98 -6.07
CA ALA A 1046 -23.18 -15.79 -5.79
C ALA A 1046 -24.50 -15.20 -6.31
N TYR A 1047 -24.56 -13.87 -6.46
CA TYR A 1047 -25.79 -13.15 -6.85
C TYR A 1047 -25.55 -12.21 -8.05
N PRO A 1048 -25.21 -12.76 -9.24
CA PRO A 1048 -24.89 -11.94 -10.42
C PRO A 1048 -26.07 -11.09 -10.93
N GLY A 1049 -27.32 -11.43 -10.53
CA GLY A 1049 -28.53 -10.69 -10.87
C GLY A 1049 -28.86 -9.53 -9.91
N SER A 1050 -28.11 -9.38 -8.82
CA SER A 1050 -28.31 -8.33 -7.82
C SER A 1050 -27.15 -7.34 -7.82
N SER A 1051 -27.41 -6.06 -7.57
CA SER A 1051 -26.34 -5.08 -7.33
C SER A 1051 -25.77 -5.26 -5.93
N VAL A 1052 -24.47 -5.55 -5.82
CA VAL A 1052 -23.81 -5.84 -4.53
C VAL A 1052 -23.01 -4.65 -4.07
N PHE A 1053 -23.32 -4.13 -2.89
CA PHE A 1053 -22.71 -2.93 -2.31
C PHE A 1053 -21.67 -3.32 -1.25
N VAL A 1054 -20.63 -2.50 -1.14
CA VAL A 1054 -19.61 -2.59 -0.09
C VAL A 1054 -20.08 -1.76 1.10
N GLY A 1055 -20.41 -2.43 2.22
CA GLY A 1055 -20.88 -1.79 3.45
C GLY A 1055 -19.73 -1.46 4.40
N VAL A 1056 -19.58 -0.19 4.79
CA VAL A 1056 -18.52 0.30 5.69
C VAL A 1056 -19.06 1.18 6.80
N VAL A 1057 -18.27 1.37 7.84
CA VAL A 1057 -18.53 2.34 8.90
C VAL A 1057 -17.81 3.66 8.64
N ALA A 1058 -18.48 4.78 8.94
CA ALA A 1058 -17.93 6.12 8.74
C ALA A 1058 -17.08 6.64 9.93
N SER A 1059 -16.96 5.84 11.00
CA SER A 1059 -16.21 6.18 12.22
C SER A 1059 -15.63 4.93 12.90
N PRO A 1060 -14.44 5.00 13.50
CA PRO A 1060 -13.97 3.97 14.43
C PRO A 1060 -14.84 3.87 15.70
N GLU A 1061 -15.61 4.91 16.04
CA GLU A 1061 -16.59 4.90 17.13
C GLU A 1061 -17.81 4.02 16.82
N ALA A 1062 -18.10 3.75 15.55
CA ALA A 1062 -19.18 2.88 15.14
C ALA A 1062 -18.78 1.40 15.18
N ASP A 1063 -17.55 1.09 14.72
CA ASP A 1063 -16.91 -0.22 14.81
C ASP A 1063 -15.39 -0.04 14.64
N GLN A 1064 -14.63 -0.12 15.73
CA GLN A 1064 -13.20 0.19 15.73
C GLN A 1064 -12.38 -0.82 14.92
N ASP A 1065 -12.77 -2.10 14.96
CA ASP A 1065 -12.03 -3.17 14.31
C ASP A 1065 -12.30 -3.17 12.79
N ALA A 1066 -13.50 -2.71 12.37
CA ALA A 1066 -13.93 -2.69 10.97
C ALA A 1066 -13.84 -1.33 10.26
N TYR A 1067 -13.40 -0.28 10.95
CA TYR A 1067 -13.23 1.02 10.32
C TYR A 1067 -12.10 1.01 9.30
N MET A 1068 -12.45 1.30 8.05
CA MET A 1068 -11.51 1.49 6.97
C MET A 1068 -11.33 2.98 6.69
N PHE A 1069 -10.09 3.47 6.75
CA PHE A 1069 -9.78 4.77 6.17
C PHE A 1069 -10.10 4.76 4.66
N GLN A 1070 -10.50 5.89 4.08
CA GLN A 1070 -10.90 5.95 2.66
C GLN A 1070 -9.82 5.41 1.72
N LYS A 1071 -8.55 5.66 2.05
CA LYS A 1071 -7.42 5.08 1.31
C LYS A 1071 -7.45 3.56 1.31
N ASP A 1072 -7.76 2.94 2.44
CA ASP A 1072 -7.73 1.49 2.62
C ASP A 1072 -8.98 0.88 1.96
N LEU A 1073 -10.13 1.54 2.08
CA LEU A 1073 -11.34 1.23 1.31
C LEU A 1073 -11.07 1.27 -0.19
N TYR A 1074 -10.39 2.31 -0.68
CA TYR A 1074 -10.07 2.47 -2.09
C TYR A 1074 -9.11 1.40 -2.59
N TYR A 1075 -7.95 1.26 -1.95
CA TYR A 1075 -6.88 0.36 -2.42
C TYR A 1075 -7.17 -1.11 -2.17
N ASN A 1076 -7.82 -1.46 -1.06
CA ASN A 1076 -8.01 -2.86 -0.67
C ASN A 1076 -9.32 -3.44 -1.21
N VAL A 1077 -10.35 -2.61 -1.41
CA VAL A 1077 -11.69 -3.08 -1.79
C VAL A 1077 -12.16 -2.47 -3.12
N LEU A 1078 -12.25 -1.14 -3.23
CA LEU A 1078 -12.90 -0.50 -4.40
C LEU A 1078 -12.15 -0.71 -5.72
N GLN A 1079 -10.82 -0.69 -5.72
CA GLN A 1079 -9.99 -1.00 -6.90
C GLN A 1079 -10.30 -2.36 -7.54
N PHE A 1080 -10.87 -3.28 -6.77
CA PHE A 1080 -11.29 -4.60 -7.22
C PHE A 1080 -12.80 -4.66 -7.43
N ALA A 1081 -13.58 -4.17 -6.46
CA ALA A 1081 -15.03 -4.19 -6.52
C ALA A 1081 -15.56 -3.46 -7.76
N GLU A 1082 -14.99 -2.29 -8.11
CA GLU A 1082 -15.39 -1.52 -9.31
C GLU A 1082 -15.18 -2.28 -10.63
N LYS A 1083 -14.33 -3.31 -10.64
CA LYS A 1083 -14.10 -4.16 -11.82
C LYS A 1083 -15.11 -5.31 -11.91
N VAL A 1084 -15.91 -5.55 -10.87
CA VAL A 1084 -16.90 -6.63 -10.83
C VAL A 1084 -18.21 -6.14 -11.47
N PRO A 1085 -18.79 -6.87 -12.45
CA PRO A 1085 -19.91 -6.36 -13.25
C PRO A 1085 -21.18 -5.97 -12.47
N ASN A 1086 -21.44 -6.61 -11.34
CA ASN A 1086 -22.59 -6.34 -10.49
C ASN A 1086 -22.26 -5.51 -9.24
N TYR A 1087 -21.11 -4.81 -9.22
CA TYR A 1087 -20.80 -3.84 -8.18
C TYR A 1087 -21.86 -2.73 -8.15
N GLY A 1088 -22.50 -2.60 -7.00
CA GLY A 1088 -23.62 -1.72 -6.76
C GLY A 1088 -23.23 -0.34 -6.22
N GLY A 1089 -22.12 -0.23 -5.50
CA GLY A 1089 -21.70 1.01 -4.84
C GLY A 1089 -21.31 0.84 -3.37
N LEU A 1090 -21.28 1.95 -2.61
CA LEU A 1090 -21.00 1.98 -1.18
C LEU A 1090 -22.29 2.01 -0.35
N MET A 1091 -22.29 1.34 0.80
CA MET A 1091 -23.32 1.48 1.83
C MET A 1091 -22.65 1.91 3.14
N ILE A 1092 -23.22 2.90 3.81
CA ILE A 1092 -22.58 3.61 4.92
C ILE A 1092 -23.40 3.45 6.20
N TRP A 1093 -22.71 2.99 7.23
CA TRP A 1093 -23.22 2.83 8.59
C TRP A 1093 -22.53 3.83 9.52
N ASP A 1094 -23.08 5.00 9.79
CA ASP A 1094 -24.39 5.54 9.41
C ASP A 1094 -24.26 7.04 9.09
N ARG A 1095 -25.38 7.72 8.83
CA ARG A 1095 -25.39 9.15 8.49
C ARG A 1095 -24.82 10.04 9.58
N TYR A 1096 -25.01 9.71 10.86
CA TYR A 1096 -24.50 10.51 11.97
C TYR A 1096 -22.98 10.64 11.88
N TYR A 1097 -22.31 9.50 11.75
CA TYR A 1097 -20.86 9.46 11.67
C TYR A 1097 -20.32 9.99 10.34
N ASP A 1098 -21.00 9.75 9.22
CA ASP A 1098 -20.60 10.35 7.95
C ASP A 1098 -20.70 11.88 7.98
N LYS A 1099 -21.77 12.43 8.59
CA LYS A 1099 -21.94 13.86 8.79
C LYS A 1099 -20.86 14.45 9.71
N LEU A 1100 -20.48 13.72 10.77
CA LEU A 1100 -19.46 14.19 11.72
C LEU A 1100 -18.05 14.19 11.11
N ASN A 1101 -17.71 13.15 10.36
CA ASN A 1101 -16.35 12.91 9.89
C ASN A 1101 -16.12 13.27 8.43
N HIS A 1102 -17.16 13.71 7.72
CA HIS A 1102 -17.07 13.99 6.29
C HIS A 1102 -16.56 12.80 5.46
N TYR A 1103 -16.89 11.58 5.90
CA TYR A 1103 -16.30 10.34 5.40
C TYR A 1103 -16.51 10.14 3.91
N ILE A 1104 -17.64 10.57 3.34
CA ILE A 1104 -17.87 10.49 1.90
C ILE A 1104 -17.46 11.78 1.18
N SER A 1105 -17.66 12.94 1.81
CA SER A 1105 -17.36 14.25 1.20
C SER A 1105 -15.87 14.56 1.05
N SER A 1106 -14.99 13.66 1.49
CA SER A 1106 -13.52 13.73 1.31
C SER A 1106 -12.97 12.64 0.36
N SER A 1107 -13.86 11.94 -0.38
CA SER A 1107 -13.52 10.88 -1.36
C SER A 1107 -13.30 11.40 -2.77
#